data_AF-A0A6A5C6X1-F1
#
_entry.id   AF-A0A6A5C6X1-F1
#
_cell.length_a   1.000
_cell.length_b   1.000
_cell.length_c   1.000
_cell.angle_alpha   90.00
_cell.angle_beta   90.00
_cell.angle_gamma   90.00
#
_symmetry.space_group_name_H-M   'P 1'
#
loop_
_entity.id
_entity.type
_entity.pdbx_description
1 polymer ?
#
loop_
_entity_poly.entity_id
_entity_poly.type
_entity_poly.pdbx_seq_one_letter_code
_entity_poly.pdbx_strand_id
1 'polypeptide(L)'
;MYRLSKAVHQLASRHSSSSCSGMMMAMTTSSSIPKKSSNHSSLSFSKFSSFLSQDYHHSVLNFYGLRKYSESGEVPTIGIRREDKNVWERRVPLTPSQCEELIKEHGIRVVIQPSTTRAFSDEEYREAGCEINEDLTSAQTILAVKEVPAHLLIPNKTYMFFSHTIKGQWYNMNMLDTIIEKNIRLIDYERVVKEVEVPGTEKTVQERLVRFGPFAGNAGVIDTLHILGERLLTQYGYTSPFLSISYARNYISLEICKHALNEIGRKISQYGINKDLFPMTFVMTGRGGSVCQGMKEMIQQLQPPELTHKTVEFLHSPAQLKALWEKKARGQVTKEDCRKIYVLICGPEAMVKPKDPSKPFDKYDYYANPQEYEPIFHETIIPYTRVLLNGMYWDARYPRLITNKQAKQLIEQNRFPLIVVGDISCDPGGSVEFLTKTTTISNPVYVNNIKEDKIYDDTLIGEGVAMLAVDHLPAEFPRSSSSLFGSHLFPFIPDLARSFPTFNSPLETQMKYLPTEIRKAVITANGKLTPNYEYINRIRGPRAKRVLILGSGYVVPPVIDYLLDNPRDISVITIASDKIPQDLKGKYTGKLSVEFVNNLNVSQDSQVLNDLISKTDIVVSLVPATLHPIIARQCLKYSKHLITASYISPEMEAMHEEAKQKGLLFINEIGLDPGIDHMCIMKTLDEVVGKKGGRVESFKSYCGALPAPESSNNPLGYKFSWSPIGVLRASQNPCLFMKDGEVVNVTDGTKLTFLNEKVDVKFKGFNFEVVPNRDSLKYISKYKYLNQNDLHTMMRGTLRFGGFCEVFRLLTLLGYLKQETPIPANANSFFEIFCSQLNVPSSSSMKSIATTLEKMYNEKIDEMFSNITDKYQQRIYKRLKANAESDANYALKSFNQLGLLSKEPLPEKPKSGSLLELICAHLERELALTAQDKDLNFMIHEFIVKYDKENSRERITSTVCVFGDKTTTATSRTVGLPVAITAVMVAKEAADLTKSVGGGGVIGPTSTSLLYEGVLRKLEEQGIKVEETVEKIEE
;
A
#
# COMPACT_ATOMS: atom_id res chain seq x y z
N MET A 1 66.58 22.38 -17.68
CA MET A 1 67.30 22.12 -16.42
C MET A 1 68.39 23.14 -16.08
N TYR A 2 69.24 23.61 -17.01
CA TYR A 2 70.31 24.61 -16.72
C TYR A 2 69.83 26.02 -16.31
N ARG A 3 68.62 26.44 -16.72
CA ARG A 3 68.01 27.72 -16.27
C ARG A 3 67.36 27.67 -14.88
N LEU A 4 67.04 26.47 -14.36
CA LEU A 4 66.52 26.29 -13.00
C LEU A 4 67.61 26.43 -11.93
N SER A 5 68.84 25.99 -12.24
CA SER A 5 70.00 26.07 -11.33
C SER A 5 70.38 27.52 -10.97
N LYS A 6 70.22 28.47 -11.91
CA LYS A 6 70.55 29.88 -11.69
C LYS A 6 69.56 30.64 -10.81
N ALA A 7 68.28 30.25 -10.80
CA ALA A 7 67.25 30.88 -9.96
C ALA A 7 67.33 30.41 -8.50
N VAL A 8 67.67 29.13 -8.28
CA VAL A 8 67.84 28.55 -6.94
C VAL A 8 69.06 29.14 -6.21
N HIS A 9 70.12 29.51 -6.92
CA HIS A 9 71.30 30.14 -6.32
C HIS A 9 71.10 31.61 -5.93
N GLN A 10 70.15 32.33 -6.55
CA GLN A 10 69.84 33.72 -6.19
C GLN A 10 68.86 33.86 -5.01
N LEU A 11 68.07 32.82 -4.71
CA LEU A 11 67.16 32.81 -3.57
C LEU A 11 67.81 32.35 -2.26
N ALA A 12 68.88 31.55 -2.34
CA ALA A 12 69.62 31.07 -1.17
C ALA A 12 70.48 32.14 -0.48
N SER A 13 70.66 33.33 -1.06
CA SER A 13 71.47 34.42 -0.50
C SER A 13 70.69 35.50 0.26
N ARG A 14 69.37 35.37 0.42
CA ARG A 14 68.53 36.43 1.03
C ARG A 14 67.91 36.10 2.40
N HIS A 15 68.09 34.91 2.95
CA HIS A 15 67.66 34.60 4.32
C HIS A 15 68.70 33.76 5.06
N SER A 16 69.75 34.43 5.53
CA SER A 16 70.63 33.93 6.59
C SER A 16 70.25 34.58 7.91
N SER A 17 69.54 33.86 8.78
CA SER A 17 69.67 34.04 10.23
C SER A 17 69.14 32.82 10.99
N SER A 18 70.10 32.06 11.52
CA SER A 18 70.06 31.24 12.74
C SER A 18 68.94 30.20 12.92
N SER A 19 69.26 28.92 12.69
CA SER A 19 69.66 27.96 13.76
C SER A 19 69.45 26.51 13.29
N CYS A 20 70.18 25.58 13.90
CA CYS A 20 70.17 24.12 13.68
C CYS A 20 70.98 23.58 12.49
N SER A 21 72.29 23.70 12.67
CA SER A 21 73.29 22.72 12.27
C SER A 21 72.96 21.30 12.77
N GLY A 22 73.07 20.32 11.87
CA GLY A 22 73.29 18.91 12.21
C GLY A 22 72.24 17.94 11.66
N MET A 23 72.50 17.38 10.46
CA MET A 23 72.28 15.96 10.08
C MET A 23 72.24 15.83 8.55
N MET A 24 73.43 15.75 7.93
CA MET A 24 73.64 15.01 6.69
C MET A 24 74.65 13.92 7.01
N MET A 25 74.21 12.66 7.07
CA MET A 25 75.00 11.50 6.64
C MET A 25 74.16 10.22 6.70
N ALA A 26 74.41 9.36 5.71
CA ALA A 26 74.04 7.94 5.59
C ALA A 26 72.65 7.60 5.00
N MET A 27 72.60 7.56 3.66
CA MET A 27 71.91 6.49 2.94
C MET A 27 72.97 5.49 2.46
N THR A 28 72.81 4.19 2.75
CA THR A 28 73.07 3.09 1.80
C THR A 28 72.65 1.71 2.38
N THR A 29 72.02 0.91 1.50
CA THR A 29 72.04 -0.58 1.36
C THR A 29 71.17 -1.52 2.23
N SER A 30 70.17 -2.10 1.54
CA SER A 30 69.84 -3.53 1.33
C SER A 30 69.39 -4.50 2.46
N SER A 31 68.25 -5.15 2.15
CA SER A 31 67.88 -6.59 2.30
C SER A 31 67.54 -7.24 3.65
N SER A 32 66.37 -7.89 3.65
CA SER A 32 65.95 -9.14 4.33
C SER A 32 65.72 -9.21 5.86
N ILE A 33 64.54 -9.74 6.20
CA ILE A 33 63.89 -10.12 7.49
C ILE A 33 64.39 -11.53 7.97
N PRO A 34 64.18 -12.12 9.20
CA PRO A 34 63.59 -11.71 10.51
C PRO A 34 64.34 -12.17 11.82
N LYS A 35 63.70 -11.85 12.99
CA LYS A 35 63.59 -12.61 14.28
C LYS A 35 64.66 -12.37 15.38
N LYS A 36 64.32 -11.73 16.52
CA LYS A 36 63.74 -12.30 17.77
C LYS A 36 63.82 -11.33 18.98
N SER A 37 62.72 -11.31 19.75
CA SER A 37 62.55 -11.18 21.22
C SER A 37 63.12 -10.02 22.07
N SER A 38 62.15 -9.40 22.78
CA SER A 38 62.05 -9.14 24.24
C SER A 38 62.44 -7.77 24.84
N ASN A 39 61.40 -7.20 25.46
CA ASN A 39 61.31 -6.42 26.71
C ASN A 39 61.62 -4.91 26.77
N HIS A 40 60.50 -4.17 26.91
CA HIS A 40 60.23 -2.98 27.73
C HIS A 40 61.21 -1.79 27.72
N SER A 41 60.74 -0.66 27.18
CA SER A 41 60.36 0.52 27.98
C SER A 41 59.80 1.64 27.08
N SER A 42 58.82 2.35 27.62
CA SER A 42 58.00 3.40 27.03
C SER A 42 58.78 4.70 26.80
N LEU A 43 58.81 5.21 25.56
CA LEU A 43 58.85 6.64 25.24
C LEU A 43 58.39 6.85 23.79
N SER A 44 57.46 7.77 23.61
CA SER A 44 56.59 7.91 22.43
C SER A 44 57.30 8.41 21.17
N PHE A 45 57.23 7.63 20.08
CA PHE A 45 57.55 8.07 18.72
C PHE A 45 56.42 8.92 18.07
N SER A 46 55.30 9.12 18.78
CA SER A 46 54.12 9.86 18.31
C SER A 46 54.24 11.38 18.31
N LYS A 47 55.41 11.95 18.66
CA LYS A 47 55.64 13.41 18.69
C LYS A 47 56.61 13.92 17.62
N PHE A 48 57.20 13.05 16.80
CA PHE A 48 58.13 13.48 15.75
C PHE A 48 57.58 13.33 14.32
N SER A 49 56.54 12.51 14.09
CA SER A 49 55.84 12.47 12.78
C SER A 49 54.72 13.50 12.63
N SER A 50 54.41 14.26 13.69
CA SER A 50 53.35 15.27 13.69
C SER A 50 53.83 16.68 13.31
N PHE A 51 55.11 16.85 12.94
CA PHE A 51 55.65 18.17 12.60
C PHE A 51 56.04 18.35 11.12
N LEU A 52 55.80 17.34 10.26
CA LEU A 52 56.18 17.41 8.84
C LEU A 52 55.08 16.99 7.84
N SER A 53 53.80 16.89 8.23
CA SER A 53 52.76 16.24 7.40
C SER A 53 51.63 17.11 6.85
N GLN A 54 51.71 18.45 6.88
CA GLN A 54 50.75 19.30 6.14
C GLN A 54 51.45 20.45 5.40
N ASP A 55 52.37 21.16 6.05
CA ASP A 55 52.96 22.38 5.49
C ASP A 55 53.89 22.15 4.28
N TYR A 56 54.58 21.01 4.24
CA TYR A 56 55.45 20.66 3.10
C TYR A 56 54.64 20.30 1.86
N HIS A 57 53.51 19.59 2.04
CA HIS A 57 52.59 19.27 0.95
C HIS A 57 51.84 20.52 0.45
N HIS A 58 51.44 21.39 1.39
CA HIS A 58 50.86 22.71 1.09
C HIS A 58 51.79 23.61 0.28
N SER A 59 53.10 23.61 0.59
CA SER A 59 54.08 24.47 -0.08
C SER A 59 54.41 23.99 -1.50
N VAL A 60 54.49 22.67 -1.72
CA VAL A 60 54.74 22.09 -3.05
C VAL A 60 53.55 22.32 -3.99
N LEU A 61 52.32 22.19 -3.49
CA LEU A 61 51.10 22.43 -4.28
C LEU A 61 50.90 23.93 -4.64
N ASN A 62 51.33 24.85 -3.77
CA ASN A 62 51.37 26.28 -4.07
C ASN A 62 52.40 26.63 -5.16
N PHE A 63 53.52 25.90 -5.24
CA PHE A 63 54.59 26.15 -6.22
C PHE A 63 54.20 25.79 -7.66
N TYR A 64 53.20 24.92 -7.87
CA TYR A 64 52.72 24.47 -9.18
C TYR A 64 51.42 25.15 -9.67
N GLY A 65 50.87 26.12 -8.94
CA GLY A 65 49.70 26.90 -9.40
C GLY A 65 48.37 26.13 -9.50
N LEU A 66 48.22 25.00 -8.80
CA LEU A 66 47.05 24.11 -8.85
C LEU A 66 46.07 24.33 -7.67
N ARG A 67 45.61 25.56 -7.41
CA ARG A 67 44.41 25.77 -6.57
C ARG A 67 43.40 26.69 -7.24
N LYS A 68 42.30 26.12 -7.74
CA LYS A 68 40.99 26.78 -7.76
C LYS A 68 40.22 26.26 -6.54
N TYR A 69 40.22 27.02 -5.45
CA TYR A 69 39.44 26.73 -4.25
C TYR A 69 37.93 26.77 -4.55
N SER A 70 37.12 26.12 -3.72
CA SER A 70 35.68 26.40 -3.62
C SER A 70 35.45 27.82 -3.05
N GLU A 71 34.26 28.40 -3.22
CA GLU A 71 33.93 29.72 -2.66
C GLU A 71 34.04 29.78 -1.12
N SER A 72 34.03 28.64 -0.42
CA SER A 72 34.22 28.54 1.03
C SER A 72 35.69 28.45 1.46
N GLY A 73 36.64 28.37 0.53
CA GLY A 73 38.07 28.16 0.85
C GLY A 73 38.43 26.73 1.28
N GLU A 74 37.45 25.82 1.33
CA GLU A 74 37.63 24.41 1.66
C GLU A 74 38.01 23.58 0.43
N VAL A 75 38.68 22.44 0.66
CA VAL A 75 38.95 21.45 -0.39
C VAL A 75 37.60 20.87 -0.86
N PRO A 76 37.25 21.00 -2.15
CA PRO A 76 36.01 20.44 -2.68
C PRO A 76 35.94 18.93 -2.36
N THR A 77 34.89 18.51 -1.68
CA THR A 77 34.72 17.11 -1.24
C THR A 77 33.43 16.51 -1.79
N ILE A 78 33.57 15.37 -2.47
CA ILE A 78 32.45 14.56 -2.96
C ILE A 78 32.29 13.33 -2.08
N GLY A 79 31.06 13.00 -1.72
CA GLY A 79 30.66 11.76 -1.08
C GLY A 79 30.02 10.82 -2.09
N ILE A 80 30.41 9.54 -2.11
CA ILE A 80 29.66 8.49 -2.81
C ILE A 80 28.97 7.61 -1.77
N ARG A 81 27.63 7.62 -1.80
CA ARG A 81 26.79 6.86 -0.89
C ARG A 81 26.85 5.36 -1.18
N ARG A 82 26.50 4.53 -0.20
CA ARG A 82 26.09 3.14 -0.43
C ARG A 82 24.66 3.10 -0.96
N GLU A 83 24.40 2.26 -1.95
CA GLU A 83 23.04 2.00 -2.43
C GLU A 83 22.34 0.99 -1.49
N ASP A 84 21.08 1.27 -1.16
CA ASP A 84 20.24 0.48 -0.24
C ASP A 84 18.84 0.20 -0.81
N LYS A 85 18.63 0.48 -2.10
CA LYS A 85 17.34 0.29 -2.77
C LYS A 85 16.91 -1.17 -2.84
N ASN A 86 17.82 -2.05 -3.25
CA ASN A 86 17.66 -3.50 -3.27
C ASN A 86 19.04 -4.18 -3.37
N VAL A 87 19.08 -5.51 -3.22
CA VAL A 87 20.34 -6.30 -3.23
C VAL A 87 21.06 -6.31 -4.58
N TRP A 88 20.34 -6.00 -5.67
CA TRP A 88 20.86 -6.03 -7.04
C TRP A 88 21.37 -4.67 -7.52
N GLU A 89 21.02 -3.59 -6.84
CA GLU A 89 21.57 -2.27 -7.13
C GLU A 89 23.01 -2.16 -6.60
N ARG A 90 23.94 -2.65 -7.42
CA ARG A 90 25.37 -2.72 -7.11
C ARG A 90 26.17 -1.68 -7.89
N ARG A 91 25.50 -0.86 -8.69
CA ARG A 91 26.15 0.16 -9.53
C ARG A 91 26.63 1.32 -8.66
N VAL A 92 27.55 2.09 -9.23
CA VAL A 92 28.13 3.29 -8.61
C VAL A 92 28.09 4.45 -9.60
N PRO A 93 27.95 5.70 -9.13
CA PRO A 93 27.92 6.87 -10.01
C PRO A 93 29.29 7.15 -10.63
N LEU A 94 30.39 6.84 -9.93
CA LEU A 94 31.76 6.96 -10.40
C LEU A 94 32.56 5.72 -10.01
N THR A 95 33.46 5.26 -10.88
CA THR A 95 34.34 4.11 -10.63
C THR A 95 35.59 4.50 -9.84
N PRO A 96 36.35 3.54 -9.28
CA PRO A 96 37.64 3.83 -8.63
C PRO A 96 38.61 4.60 -9.53
N SER A 97 38.74 4.21 -10.80
CA SER A 97 39.61 4.90 -11.77
C SER A 97 39.21 6.36 -12.01
N GLN A 98 37.91 6.65 -12.05
CA GLN A 98 37.40 8.02 -12.20
C GLN A 98 37.63 8.83 -10.91
N CYS A 99 37.51 8.20 -9.75
CA CYS A 99 37.80 8.88 -8.48
C CYS A 99 39.30 9.20 -8.36
N GLU A 100 40.17 8.30 -8.79
CA GLU A 100 41.62 8.53 -8.87
C GLU A 100 41.95 9.75 -9.73
N GLU A 101 41.30 9.88 -10.90
CA GLU A 101 41.44 11.04 -11.79
C GLU A 101 40.95 12.35 -11.12
N LEU A 102 39.80 12.33 -10.43
CA LEU A 102 39.31 13.48 -9.65
C LEU A 102 40.30 13.94 -8.58
N ILE A 103 40.95 13.00 -7.90
CA ILE A 103 41.93 13.30 -6.85
C ILE A 103 43.20 13.87 -7.47
N LYS A 104 43.77 13.18 -8.46
CA LYS A 104 45.08 13.51 -9.04
C LYS A 104 45.06 14.75 -9.93
N GLU A 105 44.05 14.86 -10.79
CA GLU A 105 44.01 15.90 -11.83
C GLU A 105 43.18 17.11 -11.44
N HIS A 106 42.19 16.93 -10.56
CA HIS A 106 41.25 17.98 -10.18
C HIS A 106 41.38 18.47 -8.73
N GLY A 107 42.18 17.80 -7.90
CA GLY A 107 42.41 18.15 -6.50
C GLY A 107 41.16 18.04 -5.63
N ILE A 108 40.24 17.12 -5.98
CA ILE A 108 38.97 16.92 -5.29
C ILE A 108 39.11 15.76 -4.31
N ARG A 109 38.72 15.97 -3.05
CA ARG A 109 38.68 14.91 -2.05
C ARG A 109 37.46 14.03 -2.30
N VAL A 110 37.64 12.71 -2.29
CA VAL A 110 36.55 11.74 -2.50
C VAL A 110 36.40 10.87 -1.26
N VAL A 111 35.20 10.91 -0.67
CA VAL A 111 34.82 10.10 0.49
C VAL A 111 33.81 9.05 0.03
N ILE A 112 34.10 7.78 0.30
CA ILE A 112 33.26 6.65 -0.08
C ILE A 112 32.66 6.08 1.19
N GLN A 113 31.33 6.00 1.21
CA GLN A 113 30.65 5.26 2.26
C GLN A 113 30.94 3.76 2.06
N PRO A 114 31.39 3.00 3.08
CA PRO A 114 31.68 1.57 2.95
C PRO A 114 30.52 0.81 2.30
N SER A 115 30.75 -0.29 1.58
CA SER A 115 29.63 -1.16 1.19
C SER A 115 30.07 -2.56 0.80
N THR A 116 29.28 -3.54 1.22
CA THR A 116 29.43 -4.96 0.86
C THR A 116 28.66 -5.33 -0.40
N THR A 117 27.77 -4.47 -0.90
CA THR A 117 26.90 -4.76 -2.05
C THR A 117 27.44 -4.23 -3.37
N ARG A 118 28.10 -3.06 -3.34
CA ARG A 118 28.61 -2.37 -4.54
C ARG A 118 29.55 -3.27 -5.36
N ALA A 119 29.58 -3.06 -6.67
CA ALA A 119 30.32 -3.93 -7.58
C ALA A 119 31.85 -3.72 -7.57
N PHE A 120 32.32 -2.64 -6.95
CA PHE A 120 33.74 -2.31 -6.76
C PHE A 120 34.04 -2.28 -5.27
N SER A 121 35.05 -3.01 -4.81
CA SER A 121 35.32 -3.14 -3.37
C SER A 121 35.83 -1.83 -2.75
N ASP A 122 35.68 -1.68 -1.43
CA ASP A 122 36.24 -0.56 -0.68
C ASP A 122 37.78 -0.49 -0.81
N GLU A 123 38.45 -1.63 -1.03
CA GLU A 123 39.91 -1.66 -1.28
C GLU A 123 40.27 -1.03 -2.62
N GLU A 124 39.52 -1.31 -3.69
CA GLU A 124 39.75 -0.69 -5.01
C GLU A 124 39.65 0.86 -4.93
N TYR A 125 38.73 1.38 -4.11
CA TYR A 125 38.64 2.82 -3.86
C TYR A 125 39.79 3.37 -3.01
N ARG A 126 40.24 2.61 -2.01
CA ARG A 126 41.40 2.99 -1.18
C ARG A 126 42.68 3.06 -2.01
N GLU A 127 42.88 2.09 -2.90
CA GLU A 127 44.00 2.06 -3.86
C GLU A 127 43.93 3.26 -4.83
N ALA A 128 42.73 3.66 -5.25
CA ALA A 128 42.49 4.87 -6.04
C ALA A 128 42.72 6.19 -5.26
N GLY A 129 43.03 6.14 -3.96
CA GLY A 129 43.29 7.29 -3.10
C GLY A 129 42.05 7.87 -2.40
N CYS A 130 40.91 7.19 -2.45
CA CYS A 130 39.68 7.65 -1.79
C CYS A 130 39.70 7.36 -0.28
N GLU A 131 38.99 8.18 0.49
CA GLU A 131 38.77 7.96 1.92
C GLU A 131 37.53 7.10 2.14
N ILE A 132 37.67 6.00 2.88
CA ILE A 132 36.52 5.14 3.24
C ILE A 132 35.98 5.59 4.60
N ASN A 133 34.75 6.11 4.64
CA ASN A 133 34.15 6.66 5.86
C ASN A 133 32.61 6.52 5.86
N GLU A 134 32.04 6.04 6.96
CA GLU A 134 30.58 5.91 7.13
C GLU A 134 29.87 7.27 7.06
N ASP A 135 30.49 8.29 7.66
CA ASP A 135 29.93 9.63 7.76
C ASP A 135 30.30 10.48 6.54
N LEU A 136 29.28 10.81 5.74
CA LEU A 136 29.41 11.69 4.58
C LEU A 136 29.19 13.18 4.90
N THR A 137 29.06 13.56 6.17
CA THR A 137 28.83 14.95 6.58
C THR A 137 29.94 15.89 6.10
N SER A 138 31.17 15.41 5.95
CA SER A 138 32.29 16.20 5.41
C SER A 138 32.18 16.51 3.92
N ALA A 139 31.35 15.77 3.16
CA ALA A 139 31.14 16.03 1.74
C ALA A 139 30.15 17.18 1.52
N GLN A 140 30.45 18.03 0.54
CA GLN A 140 29.57 19.10 0.08
C GLN A 140 28.53 18.59 -0.92
N THR A 141 28.96 17.69 -1.80
CA THR A 141 28.13 17.05 -2.82
C THR A 141 28.10 15.54 -2.59
N ILE A 142 26.91 14.96 -2.55
CA ILE A 142 26.70 13.51 -2.36
C ILE A 142 26.08 12.93 -3.64
N LEU A 143 26.76 11.93 -4.19
CA LEU A 143 26.32 11.19 -5.36
C LEU A 143 25.71 9.85 -4.93
N ALA A 144 24.59 9.52 -5.55
CA ALA A 144 23.97 8.19 -5.50
C ALA A 144 23.50 7.82 -6.91
N VAL A 145 23.20 6.54 -7.14
CA VAL A 145 22.54 6.06 -8.36
C VAL A 145 21.03 6.24 -8.21
N LYS A 146 20.44 5.69 -7.13
CA LYS A 146 19.00 5.72 -6.88
C LYS A 146 18.61 6.71 -5.78
N GLU A 147 17.31 6.84 -5.58
CA GLU A 147 16.70 7.67 -4.54
C GLU A 147 17.21 7.34 -3.13
N VAL A 148 17.35 8.37 -2.29
CA VAL A 148 17.86 8.25 -0.93
C VAL A 148 16.69 8.25 0.06
N PRO A 149 16.60 7.29 1.00
CA PRO A 149 15.56 7.30 2.02
C PRO A 149 15.53 8.61 2.81
N ALA A 150 14.34 9.17 3.03
CA ALA A 150 14.14 10.50 3.62
C ALA A 150 14.91 10.73 4.95
N HIS A 151 14.92 9.70 5.80
CA HIS A 151 15.60 9.75 7.10
C HIS A 151 17.15 9.79 7.00
N LEU A 152 17.73 9.41 5.85
CA LEU A 152 19.18 9.35 5.61
C LEU A 152 19.71 10.61 4.89
N LEU A 153 18.83 11.52 4.50
CA LEU A 153 19.21 12.79 3.88
C LEU A 153 19.90 13.73 4.89
N ILE A 154 21.06 14.27 4.55
CA ILE A 154 21.80 15.23 5.37
C ILE A 154 21.41 16.66 4.96
N PRO A 155 21.02 17.54 5.90
CA PRO A 155 20.60 18.90 5.58
C PRO A 155 21.72 19.77 5.02
N ASN A 156 21.35 20.77 4.21
CA ASN A 156 22.26 21.74 3.59
C ASN A 156 23.39 21.07 2.78
N LYS A 157 23.04 20.11 1.92
CA LYS A 157 23.95 19.42 0.99
C LYS A 157 23.47 19.55 -0.46
N THR A 158 24.37 19.28 -1.41
CA THR A 158 23.97 19.02 -2.80
C THR A 158 23.85 17.50 -3.00
N TYR A 159 22.73 17.03 -3.54
CA TYR A 159 22.54 15.63 -3.90
C TYR A 159 22.32 15.48 -5.40
N MET A 160 22.91 14.44 -6.00
CA MET A 160 22.68 14.09 -7.41
C MET A 160 22.38 12.60 -7.56
N PHE A 161 21.17 12.28 -8.03
CA PHE A 161 20.70 10.91 -8.27
C PHE A 161 19.46 10.88 -9.19
N PHE A 162 19.03 9.70 -9.65
CA PHE A 162 17.73 9.54 -10.32
C PHE A 162 16.61 9.69 -9.29
N SER A 163 16.03 10.89 -9.17
CA SER A 163 15.11 11.19 -8.07
C SER A 163 13.72 10.61 -8.28
N HIS A 164 13.34 10.37 -9.55
CA HIS A 164 11.99 10.01 -9.96
C HIS A 164 10.94 10.95 -9.33
N THR A 165 11.20 12.27 -9.34
CA THR A 165 10.24 13.27 -8.83
C THR A 165 9.58 14.09 -9.95
N ILE A 166 10.26 14.23 -11.08
CA ILE A 166 9.90 15.16 -12.18
C ILE A 166 8.58 14.81 -12.89
N LYS A 167 8.07 13.59 -12.78
CA LYS A 167 6.78 13.15 -13.33
C LYS A 167 5.71 13.00 -12.25
N GLY A 168 5.96 13.53 -11.04
CA GLY A 168 5.02 13.43 -9.92
C GLY A 168 4.89 12.00 -9.39
N GLN A 169 5.96 11.20 -9.47
CA GLN A 169 5.89 9.83 -8.98
C GLN A 169 5.70 9.81 -7.46
N TRP A 170 4.47 9.47 -7.05
CA TRP A 170 3.97 9.62 -5.68
C TRP A 170 4.87 8.97 -4.61
N TYR A 171 5.49 7.83 -4.90
CA TYR A 171 6.35 7.10 -3.96
C TYR A 171 7.59 7.88 -3.51
N ASN A 172 8.03 8.89 -4.28
CA ASN A 172 9.20 9.72 -3.96
C ASN A 172 8.83 11.14 -3.51
N MET A 173 7.54 11.47 -3.38
CA MET A 173 7.12 12.81 -2.97
C MET A 173 7.47 13.12 -1.50
N ASN A 174 7.42 12.14 -0.60
CA ASN A 174 7.86 12.32 0.78
C ASN A 174 9.37 12.61 0.88
N MET A 175 10.18 11.96 0.04
CA MET A 175 11.61 12.28 -0.08
C MET A 175 11.79 13.72 -0.59
N LEU A 176 11.04 14.13 -1.60
CA LEU A 176 11.10 15.51 -2.12
C LEU A 176 10.72 16.54 -1.05
N ASP A 177 9.67 16.30 -0.26
CA ASP A 177 9.29 17.16 0.86
C ASP A 177 10.41 17.25 1.89
N THR A 178 11.03 16.12 2.23
CA THR A 178 12.17 16.10 3.16
C THR A 178 13.38 16.85 2.60
N ILE A 179 13.64 16.77 1.29
CA ILE A 179 14.70 17.52 0.60
C ILE A 179 14.47 19.03 0.71
N ILE A 180 13.22 19.46 0.50
CA ILE A 180 12.80 20.85 0.64
C ILE A 180 12.95 21.31 2.11
N GLU A 181 12.42 20.54 3.07
CA GLU A 181 12.51 20.83 4.51
C GLU A 181 13.96 20.90 5.01
N LYS A 182 14.84 20.03 4.51
CA LYS A 182 16.27 19.97 4.86
C LYS A 182 17.15 20.95 4.07
N ASN A 183 16.53 21.82 3.25
CA ASN A 183 17.22 22.80 2.42
C ASN A 183 18.30 22.18 1.52
N ILE A 184 17.99 21.06 0.89
CA ILE A 184 18.92 20.32 0.01
C ILE A 184 18.81 20.83 -1.43
N ARG A 185 19.96 20.99 -2.11
CA ARG A 185 20.02 21.23 -3.56
C ARG A 185 20.00 19.90 -4.30
N LEU A 186 18.84 19.50 -4.82
CA LEU A 186 18.66 18.25 -5.57
C LEU A 186 18.91 18.46 -7.06
N ILE A 187 19.73 17.60 -7.66
CA ILE A 187 20.00 17.55 -9.10
C ILE A 187 19.60 16.17 -9.62
N ASP A 188 18.79 16.11 -10.69
CA ASP A 188 18.36 14.84 -11.27
C ASP A 188 19.14 14.49 -12.54
N TYR A 189 19.78 13.31 -12.57
CA TYR A 189 20.49 12.83 -13.76
C TYR A 189 19.60 12.81 -15.01
N GLU A 190 18.29 12.55 -14.85
CA GLU A 190 17.33 12.48 -15.95
C GLU A 190 17.20 13.81 -16.70
N ARG A 191 17.54 14.91 -16.04
CA ARG A 191 17.39 16.29 -16.53
C ARG A 191 18.70 16.90 -17.03
N VAL A 192 19.79 16.15 -17.01
CA VAL A 192 21.05 16.55 -17.65
C VAL A 192 20.94 16.29 -19.16
N VAL A 193 20.40 17.29 -19.87
CA VAL A 193 20.04 17.21 -21.29
C VAL A 193 20.69 18.34 -22.09
N LYS A 194 20.95 18.07 -23.37
CA LYS A 194 21.36 19.05 -24.39
C LYS A 194 20.23 19.24 -25.39
N GLU A 195 20.02 20.47 -25.86
CA GLU A 195 19.14 20.75 -26.99
C GLU A 195 19.90 20.50 -28.30
N VAL A 196 19.29 19.71 -29.18
CA VAL A 196 19.86 19.33 -30.49
C VAL A 196 18.86 19.70 -31.56
N GLU A 197 19.30 20.45 -32.56
CA GLU A 197 18.49 20.75 -33.75
C GLU A 197 18.25 19.48 -34.56
N VAL A 198 17.00 19.29 -34.99
CA VAL A 198 16.63 18.18 -35.87
C VAL A 198 17.01 18.59 -37.30
N PRO A 199 17.93 17.87 -37.97
CA PRO A 199 18.40 18.25 -39.31
C PRO A 199 17.25 18.42 -40.30
N GLY A 200 17.24 19.57 -40.99
CA GLY A 200 16.21 19.91 -41.98
C GLY A 200 14.90 20.45 -41.40
N THR A 201 14.86 20.81 -40.12
CA THR A 201 13.68 21.43 -39.48
C THR A 201 14.09 22.54 -38.51
N GLU A 202 13.15 23.43 -38.15
CA GLU A 202 13.34 24.43 -37.08
C GLU A 202 13.10 23.85 -35.66
N LYS A 203 12.93 22.52 -35.53
CA LYS A 203 12.60 21.88 -34.25
C LYS A 203 13.87 21.45 -33.50
N THR A 204 13.89 21.70 -32.19
CA THR A 204 14.91 21.20 -31.27
C THR A 204 14.38 20.06 -30.41
N VAL A 205 15.17 19.00 -30.22
CA VAL A 205 14.87 17.89 -29.30
C VAL A 205 15.86 17.87 -28.13
N GLN A 206 15.43 17.34 -26.98
CA GLN A 206 16.30 17.15 -25.83
C GLN A 206 16.99 15.78 -25.90
N GLU A 207 18.32 15.76 -25.93
CA GLU A 207 19.13 14.56 -25.81
C GLU A 207 19.66 14.43 -24.37
N ARG A 208 19.45 13.26 -23.74
CA ARG A 208 20.00 12.96 -22.41
C ARG A 208 21.49 12.63 -22.51
N LEU A 209 22.30 13.36 -21.75
CA LEU A 209 23.75 13.18 -21.72
C LEU A 209 24.18 12.10 -20.72
N VAL A 210 23.53 12.04 -19.55
CA VAL A 210 23.86 11.08 -18.48
C VAL A 210 22.92 9.88 -18.53
N ARG A 211 23.43 8.72 -18.95
CA ARG A 211 22.67 7.47 -19.11
C ARG A 211 23.55 6.24 -18.96
N PHE A 212 22.96 5.11 -18.54
CA PHE A 212 23.64 3.82 -18.40
C PHE A 212 23.94 3.12 -19.74
N GLY A 213 23.56 3.67 -20.90
CA GLY A 213 23.88 3.09 -22.21
C GLY A 213 23.08 1.81 -22.55
N PRO A 214 23.66 0.83 -23.26
CA PRO A 214 22.91 -0.26 -23.88
C PRO A 214 22.57 -1.44 -22.96
N PHE A 215 23.11 -1.49 -21.72
CA PHE A 215 23.10 -2.69 -20.88
C PHE A 215 21.72 -3.22 -20.51
N ALA A 216 20.67 -2.38 -20.51
CA ALA A 216 19.30 -2.87 -20.34
C ALA A 216 18.91 -3.82 -21.49
N GLY A 217 19.27 -3.45 -22.72
CA GLY A 217 19.08 -4.30 -23.90
C GLY A 217 19.98 -5.53 -23.88
N ASN A 218 21.23 -5.40 -23.41
CA ASN A 218 22.14 -6.54 -23.30
C ASN A 218 21.60 -7.60 -22.32
N ALA A 219 21.22 -7.20 -21.11
CA ALA A 219 20.65 -8.10 -20.10
C ALA A 219 19.29 -8.65 -20.53
N GLY A 220 18.42 -7.76 -21.04
CA GLY A 220 17.07 -8.15 -21.48
C GLY A 220 17.06 -9.25 -22.55
N VAL A 221 17.99 -9.24 -23.52
CA VAL A 221 18.11 -10.34 -24.49
C VAL A 221 18.51 -11.64 -23.81
N ILE A 222 19.52 -11.61 -22.95
CA ILE A 222 20.03 -12.82 -22.28
C ILE A 222 18.97 -13.47 -21.43
N ASP A 223 18.29 -12.69 -20.61
CA ASP A 223 17.25 -13.21 -19.73
C ASP A 223 16.04 -13.71 -20.53
N THR A 224 15.67 -13.00 -21.61
CA THR A 224 14.60 -13.46 -22.52
C THR A 224 14.97 -14.78 -23.19
N LEU A 225 16.23 -14.96 -23.62
CA LEU A 225 16.68 -16.21 -24.23
C LEU A 225 16.74 -17.36 -23.22
N HIS A 226 17.18 -17.09 -21.99
CA HIS A 226 17.12 -18.06 -20.89
C HIS A 226 15.67 -18.50 -20.64
N ILE A 227 14.75 -17.54 -20.46
CA ILE A 227 13.32 -17.79 -20.28
C ILE A 227 12.73 -18.57 -21.45
N LEU A 228 13.10 -18.23 -22.69
CA LEU A 228 12.68 -18.98 -23.87
C LEU A 228 13.14 -20.44 -23.79
N GLY A 229 14.39 -20.68 -23.42
CA GLY A 229 14.92 -22.04 -23.26
C GLY A 229 14.14 -22.87 -22.25
N GLU A 230 13.90 -22.32 -21.06
CA GLU A 230 13.12 -22.99 -20.01
C GLU A 230 11.65 -23.16 -20.42
N ARG A 231 11.02 -22.13 -20.98
CA ARG A 231 9.61 -22.15 -21.42
C ARG A 231 9.38 -23.20 -22.52
N LEU A 232 10.31 -23.33 -23.46
CA LEU A 232 10.23 -24.37 -24.50
C LEU A 232 10.27 -25.78 -23.90
N LEU A 233 11.06 -25.99 -22.84
CA LEU A 233 11.12 -27.27 -22.14
C LEU A 233 9.88 -27.53 -21.30
N THR A 234 9.51 -26.59 -20.42
CA THR A 234 8.48 -26.79 -19.38
C THR A 234 7.06 -26.79 -19.95
N GLN A 235 6.77 -25.93 -20.93
CA GLN A 235 5.42 -25.81 -21.50
C GLN A 235 5.23 -26.64 -22.77
N TYR A 236 6.26 -26.76 -23.61
CA TYR A 236 6.15 -27.39 -24.92
C TYR A 236 6.91 -28.71 -25.04
N GLY A 237 7.66 -29.13 -24.03
CA GLY A 237 8.41 -30.38 -24.04
C GLY A 237 9.59 -30.41 -25.02
N TYR A 238 10.01 -29.26 -25.55
CA TYR A 238 11.10 -29.18 -26.51
C TYR A 238 12.42 -28.79 -25.84
N THR A 239 13.43 -29.62 -26.03
CA THR A 239 14.82 -29.19 -25.77
C THR A 239 15.27 -28.21 -26.86
N SER A 240 16.01 -27.17 -26.46
CA SER A 240 16.55 -26.18 -27.38
C SER A 240 17.95 -25.74 -26.94
N PRO A 241 18.81 -25.25 -27.86
CA PRO A 241 20.10 -24.69 -27.50
C PRO A 241 20.03 -23.58 -26.44
N PHE A 242 18.93 -22.82 -26.39
CA PHE A 242 18.73 -21.72 -25.44
C PHE A 242 18.73 -22.18 -23.97
N LEU A 243 18.42 -23.46 -23.68
CA LEU A 243 18.45 -24.01 -22.32
C LEU A 243 19.87 -23.94 -21.67
N SER A 244 20.92 -23.81 -22.48
CA SER A 244 22.30 -23.66 -21.98
C SER A 244 22.65 -22.23 -21.53
N ILE A 245 21.77 -21.25 -21.74
CA ILE A 245 21.99 -19.85 -21.34
C ILE A 245 21.63 -19.70 -19.86
N SER A 246 22.46 -19.01 -19.08
CA SER A 246 22.09 -18.54 -17.74
C SER A 246 21.55 -17.11 -17.78
N TYR A 247 20.85 -16.68 -16.73
CA TYR A 247 20.49 -15.26 -16.55
C TYR A 247 21.71 -14.33 -16.55
N ALA A 248 21.52 -13.08 -16.96
CA ALA A 248 22.61 -12.10 -17.12
C ALA A 248 23.39 -11.88 -15.80
N ARG A 249 22.70 -11.82 -14.67
CA ARG A 249 23.25 -11.69 -13.30
C ARG A 249 24.26 -12.76 -12.91
N ASN A 250 24.25 -13.92 -13.57
CA ASN A 250 25.15 -15.04 -13.28
C ASN A 250 26.48 -14.93 -14.04
N TYR A 251 26.58 -14.05 -15.04
CA TYR A 251 27.85 -13.79 -15.72
C TYR A 251 28.64 -12.70 -15.00
N ILE A 252 29.93 -12.93 -14.81
CA ILE A 252 30.82 -11.95 -14.17
C ILE A 252 31.14 -10.75 -15.07
N SER A 253 30.95 -10.88 -16.39
CA SER A 253 31.20 -9.82 -17.38
C SER A 253 30.34 -9.99 -18.64
N LEU A 254 30.14 -8.88 -19.35
CA LEU A 254 29.46 -8.88 -20.65
C LEU A 254 30.18 -9.74 -21.69
N GLU A 255 31.52 -9.79 -21.67
CA GLU A 255 32.30 -10.55 -22.64
C GLU A 255 32.09 -12.07 -22.51
N ILE A 256 32.07 -12.59 -21.27
CA ILE A 256 31.76 -14.02 -21.04
C ILE A 256 30.32 -14.34 -21.50
N CYS A 257 29.40 -13.40 -21.27
CA CYS A 257 28.03 -13.52 -21.74
C CYS A 257 27.94 -13.61 -23.27
N LYS A 258 28.70 -12.77 -24.00
CA LYS A 258 28.81 -12.84 -25.47
C LYS A 258 29.41 -14.18 -25.94
N HIS A 259 30.44 -14.69 -25.26
CA HIS A 259 31.00 -16.00 -25.56
C HIS A 259 30.00 -17.15 -25.37
N ALA A 260 29.14 -17.08 -24.35
CA ALA A 260 28.07 -18.05 -24.15
C ALA A 260 27.08 -18.03 -25.34
N LEU A 261 26.71 -16.85 -25.84
CA LEU A 261 25.87 -16.73 -27.04
C LEU A 261 26.53 -17.27 -28.31
N ASN A 262 27.83 -17.05 -28.50
CA ASN A 262 28.55 -17.65 -29.62
C ASN A 262 28.38 -19.18 -29.64
N GLU A 263 28.46 -19.81 -28.46
CA GLU A 263 28.27 -21.26 -28.34
C GLU A 263 26.83 -21.71 -28.65
N ILE A 264 25.83 -20.91 -28.27
CA ILE A 264 24.44 -21.16 -28.67
C ILE A 264 24.29 -21.06 -30.19
N GLY A 265 24.91 -20.06 -30.81
CA GLY A 265 24.95 -19.91 -32.26
C GLY A 265 25.49 -21.16 -32.96
N ARG A 266 26.61 -21.71 -32.48
CA ARG A 266 27.19 -22.97 -32.98
C ARG A 266 26.21 -24.14 -32.84
N LYS A 267 25.58 -24.29 -31.69
CA LYS A 267 24.58 -25.34 -31.44
C LYS A 267 23.36 -25.22 -32.36
N ILE A 268 22.85 -24.02 -32.59
CA ILE A 268 21.74 -23.79 -33.54
C ILE A 268 22.18 -24.14 -34.96
N SER A 269 23.38 -23.73 -35.39
CA SER A 269 23.93 -24.06 -36.71
C SER A 269 24.09 -25.57 -36.91
N GLN A 270 24.57 -26.29 -35.89
CA GLN A 270 24.83 -27.73 -35.98
C GLN A 270 23.55 -28.57 -35.89
N TYR A 271 22.72 -28.31 -34.89
CA TYR A 271 21.58 -29.17 -34.53
C TYR A 271 20.24 -28.63 -35.04
N GLY A 272 20.14 -27.32 -35.27
CA GLY A 272 18.89 -26.64 -35.58
C GLY A 272 17.96 -26.53 -34.36
N ILE A 273 16.87 -25.81 -34.56
CA ILE A 273 15.72 -25.74 -33.65
C ILE A 273 14.68 -26.76 -34.13
N ASN A 274 13.85 -27.28 -33.23
CA ASN A 274 12.78 -28.21 -33.59
C ASN A 274 11.90 -27.63 -34.73
N LYS A 275 11.59 -28.44 -35.75
CA LYS A 275 10.79 -28.03 -36.92
C LYS A 275 9.40 -27.49 -36.56
N ASP A 276 8.80 -27.95 -35.45
CA ASP A 276 7.48 -27.50 -35.01
C ASP A 276 7.52 -26.04 -34.51
N LEU A 277 8.71 -25.63 -34.04
CA LEU A 277 9.02 -24.26 -33.63
C LEU A 277 9.38 -23.35 -34.80
N PHE A 278 9.51 -23.86 -36.04
CA PHE A 278 9.66 -23.01 -37.21
C PHE A 278 8.39 -22.14 -37.43
N PRO A 279 8.50 -20.91 -37.95
CA PRO A 279 9.71 -20.10 -37.89
C PRO A 279 9.96 -19.61 -36.45
N MET A 280 11.23 -19.56 -36.06
CA MET A 280 11.64 -18.96 -34.78
C MET A 280 11.88 -17.47 -34.99
N THR A 281 10.85 -16.65 -34.75
CA THR A 281 10.84 -15.22 -35.05
C THR A 281 11.02 -14.36 -33.81
N PHE A 282 11.97 -13.44 -33.88
CA PHE A 282 12.26 -12.40 -32.90
C PHE A 282 11.90 -11.05 -33.49
N VAL A 283 11.13 -10.26 -32.75
CA VAL A 283 10.81 -8.87 -33.11
C VAL A 283 11.36 -7.94 -32.04
N MET A 284 12.12 -6.94 -32.46
CA MET A 284 12.66 -5.89 -31.59
C MET A 284 11.98 -4.56 -31.89
N THR A 285 11.68 -3.78 -30.85
CA THR A 285 11.16 -2.41 -31.00
C THR A 285 12.20 -1.36 -30.57
N GLY A 286 11.97 -0.10 -30.93
CA GLY A 286 12.83 1.01 -30.50
C GLY A 286 14.06 1.24 -31.39
N ARG A 287 13.94 0.99 -32.70
CA ARG A 287 15.03 1.16 -33.67
C ARG A 287 15.74 2.52 -33.52
N GLY A 288 17.04 2.47 -33.29
CA GLY A 288 17.91 3.65 -33.10
C GLY A 288 18.12 4.07 -31.64
N GLY A 289 17.45 3.44 -30.67
CA GLY A 289 17.69 3.66 -29.25
C GLY A 289 18.84 2.81 -28.69
N SER A 290 19.45 3.25 -27.59
CA SER A 290 20.56 2.53 -26.92
C SER A 290 20.16 1.12 -26.47
N VAL A 291 18.92 0.95 -26.00
CA VAL A 291 18.38 -0.36 -25.60
C VAL A 291 18.35 -1.29 -26.82
N CYS A 292 17.75 -0.86 -27.93
CA CYS A 292 17.72 -1.66 -29.16
C CYS A 292 19.11 -1.97 -29.71
N GLN A 293 20.06 -1.05 -29.56
CA GLN A 293 21.45 -1.30 -29.94
C GLN A 293 22.08 -2.42 -29.09
N GLY A 294 21.85 -2.43 -27.78
CA GLY A 294 22.26 -3.52 -26.89
C GLY A 294 21.59 -4.85 -27.24
N MET A 295 20.29 -4.83 -27.57
CA MET A 295 19.57 -6.04 -28.01
C MET A 295 20.17 -6.61 -29.30
N LYS A 296 20.43 -5.74 -30.28
CA LYS A 296 21.03 -6.10 -31.56
C LYS A 296 22.44 -6.66 -31.38
N GLU A 297 23.26 -6.02 -30.54
CA GLU A 297 24.62 -6.47 -30.22
C GLU A 297 24.62 -7.91 -29.70
N MET A 298 23.72 -8.24 -28.77
CA MET A 298 23.62 -9.60 -28.21
C MET A 298 23.12 -10.61 -29.23
N ILE A 299 22.05 -10.32 -29.97
CA ILE A 299 21.53 -11.25 -30.98
C ILE A 299 22.55 -11.51 -32.10
N GLN A 300 23.39 -10.53 -32.45
CA GLN A 300 24.48 -10.74 -33.41
C GLN A 300 25.53 -11.75 -32.93
N GLN A 301 25.71 -11.93 -31.61
CA GLN A 301 26.62 -12.95 -31.07
C GLN A 301 26.15 -14.39 -31.37
N LEU A 302 24.88 -14.60 -31.72
CA LEU A 302 24.42 -15.91 -32.18
C LEU A 302 24.96 -16.26 -33.59
N GLN A 303 25.65 -15.33 -34.25
CA GLN A 303 26.39 -15.52 -35.50
C GLN A 303 27.89 -15.29 -35.28
N PRO A 304 28.62 -16.19 -34.59
CA PRO A 304 30.05 -16.03 -34.43
C PRO A 304 30.79 -16.00 -35.78
N PRO A 305 31.90 -15.25 -35.91
CA PRO A 305 32.55 -14.97 -37.20
C PRO A 305 33.00 -16.20 -37.99
N GLU A 306 33.30 -17.31 -37.32
CA GLU A 306 33.74 -18.56 -37.95
C GLU A 306 32.63 -19.37 -38.63
N LEU A 307 31.35 -19.06 -38.38
CA LEU A 307 30.23 -19.75 -39.01
C LEU A 307 29.97 -19.20 -40.41
N THR A 308 30.17 -20.04 -41.42
CA THR A 308 29.88 -19.74 -42.83
C THR A 308 28.39 -19.78 -43.16
N HIS A 309 27.61 -20.60 -42.45
CA HIS A 309 26.15 -20.65 -42.56
C HIS A 309 25.49 -19.56 -41.71
N LYS A 310 24.42 -18.94 -42.23
CA LYS A 310 23.66 -17.92 -41.49
C LYS A 310 22.75 -18.60 -40.46
N THR A 311 23.08 -18.43 -39.19
CA THR A 311 22.26 -18.76 -38.02
C THR A 311 21.32 -17.61 -37.63
N VAL A 312 21.68 -16.36 -37.93
CA VAL A 312 20.82 -15.19 -37.70
C VAL A 312 20.48 -14.52 -39.02
N GLU A 313 19.18 -14.40 -39.31
CA GLU A 313 18.67 -13.74 -40.51
C GLU A 313 17.88 -12.49 -40.14
N PHE A 314 18.44 -11.31 -40.43
CA PHE A 314 17.74 -10.04 -40.23
C PHE A 314 16.78 -9.79 -41.39
N LEU A 315 15.50 -9.62 -41.04
CA LEU A 315 14.43 -9.26 -41.96
C LEU A 315 14.35 -7.72 -42.09
N HIS A 316 13.90 -7.27 -43.26
CA HIS A 316 13.81 -5.85 -43.60
C HIS A 316 12.37 -5.34 -43.65
N SER A 317 11.38 -6.22 -43.65
CA SER A 317 9.96 -5.81 -43.69
C SER A 317 9.01 -6.80 -43.00
N PRO A 318 7.83 -6.34 -42.55
CA PRO A 318 6.77 -7.20 -42.04
C PRO A 318 6.30 -8.25 -43.07
N ALA A 319 6.38 -7.93 -44.37
CA ALA A 319 6.01 -8.86 -45.44
C ALA A 319 6.89 -10.12 -45.47
N GLN A 320 8.20 -9.99 -45.19
CA GLN A 320 9.11 -11.14 -45.08
C GLN A 320 8.77 -12.01 -43.86
N LEU A 321 8.35 -11.39 -42.75
CA LEU A 321 7.91 -12.11 -41.56
C LEU A 321 6.68 -12.98 -41.89
N LYS A 322 5.68 -12.40 -42.57
CA LYS A 322 4.49 -13.13 -43.05
C LYS A 322 4.86 -14.29 -44.00
N ALA A 323 5.78 -14.06 -44.94
CA ALA A 323 6.20 -15.07 -45.92
C ALA A 323 6.79 -16.33 -45.27
N LEU A 324 7.46 -16.22 -44.11
CA LEU A 324 7.97 -17.38 -43.36
C LEU A 324 6.85 -18.26 -42.82
N TRP A 325 5.76 -17.65 -42.34
CA TRP A 325 4.59 -18.37 -41.85
C TRP A 325 3.78 -18.98 -42.98
N GLU A 326 3.67 -18.30 -44.12
CA GLU A 326 3.08 -18.87 -45.34
C GLU A 326 3.90 -20.07 -45.84
N LYS A 327 5.22 -19.99 -45.78
CA LYS A 327 6.13 -21.12 -46.09
C LYS A 327 5.87 -22.31 -45.16
N LYS A 328 5.69 -22.07 -43.86
CA LYS A 328 5.30 -23.12 -42.90
C LYS A 328 3.95 -23.74 -43.26
N ALA A 329 2.94 -22.92 -43.55
CA ALA A 329 1.60 -23.37 -43.89
C ALA A 329 1.57 -24.23 -45.17
N ARG A 330 2.46 -23.96 -46.13
CA ARG A 330 2.65 -24.77 -47.34
C ARG A 330 3.47 -26.05 -47.13
N GLY A 331 3.98 -26.31 -45.92
CA GLY A 331 4.83 -27.47 -45.62
C GLY A 331 6.23 -27.41 -46.26
N GLN A 332 6.70 -26.22 -46.68
CA GLN A 332 7.96 -26.03 -47.42
C GLN A 332 9.15 -25.75 -46.50
N VAL A 333 9.16 -26.30 -45.28
CA VAL A 333 10.19 -26.05 -44.26
C VAL A 333 11.38 -26.98 -44.51
N THR A 334 12.57 -26.41 -44.73
CA THR A 334 13.81 -27.17 -44.91
C THR A 334 14.60 -27.31 -43.61
N LYS A 335 15.58 -28.22 -43.58
CA LYS A 335 16.51 -28.35 -42.44
C LYS A 335 17.33 -27.08 -42.20
N GLU A 336 17.68 -26.37 -43.28
CA GLU A 336 18.40 -25.09 -43.20
C GLU A 336 17.54 -24.00 -42.57
N ASP A 337 16.24 -23.99 -42.86
CA ASP A 337 15.31 -23.04 -42.24
C ASP A 337 15.23 -23.19 -40.72
N CYS A 338 15.37 -24.42 -40.23
CA CYS A 338 15.39 -24.75 -38.80
C CYS A 338 16.72 -24.38 -38.13
N ARG A 339 17.79 -24.10 -38.88
CA ARG A 339 19.11 -23.68 -38.36
C ARG A 339 19.22 -22.16 -38.21
N LYS A 340 18.10 -21.46 -38.34
CA LYS A 340 18.01 -20.01 -38.34
C LYS A 340 17.05 -19.48 -37.29
N ILE A 341 17.41 -18.34 -36.72
CA ILE A 341 16.47 -17.41 -36.12
C ILE A 341 16.26 -16.22 -37.05
N TYR A 342 15.04 -15.70 -37.08
CA TYR A 342 14.66 -14.59 -37.96
C TYR A 342 14.34 -13.36 -37.12
N VAL A 343 14.99 -12.24 -37.40
CA VAL A 343 14.97 -11.06 -36.54
C VAL A 343 14.45 -9.86 -37.32
N LEU A 344 13.35 -9.25 -36.89
CA LEU A 344 12.85 -7.99 -37.43
C LEU A 344 13.04 -6.86 -36.41
N ILE A 345 13.70 -5.77 -36.82
CA ILE A 345 13.84 -4.57 -35.98
C ILE A 345 12.87 -3.51 -36.48
N CYS A 346 11.83 -3.24 -35.69
CA CYS A 346 10.73 -2.35 -36.04
C CYS A 346 11.04 -0.89 -35.68
N GLY A 347 10.91 -0.01 -36.68
CA GLY A 347 10.69 1.42 -36.47
C GLY A 347 9.20 1.78 -36.39
N PRO A 348 8.87 3.05 -36.16
CA PRO A 348 7.48 3.50 -36.05
C PRO A 348 6.64 3.22 -37.31
N GLU A 349 7.25 3.16 -38.49
CA GLU A 349 6.57 2.83 -39.76
C GLU A 349 5.99 1.40 -39.81
N ALA A 350 6.47 0.50 -38.94
CA ALA A 350 5.92 -0.84 -38.79
C ALA A 350 4.87 -0.92 -37.66
N MET A 351 4.70 0.16 -36.90
CA MET A 351 3.83 0.21 -35.73
C MET A 351 2.48 0.87 -36.05
N VAL A 352 2.52 1.92 -36.86
CA VAL A 352 1.37 2.76 -37.20
C VAL A 352 1.33 3.09 -38.69
N LYS A 353 0.16 3.48 -39.19
CA LYS A 353 -0.01 4.12 -40.51
C LYS A 353 -0.89 5.37 -40.39
N PRO A 354 -0.78 6.33 -41.31
CA PRO A 354 -1.69 7.48 -41.36
C PRO A 354 -3.14 7.01 -41.53
N LYS A 355 -4.09 7.70 -40.87
CA LYS A 355 -5.53 7.47 -41.07
C LYS A 355 -6.00 7.93 -42.45
N ASP A 356 -5.34 8.94 -43.01
CA ASP A 356 -5.53 9.36 -44.40
C ASP A 356 -4.71 8.44 -45.33
N PRO A 357 -5.36 7.56 -46.11
CA PRO A 357 -4.68 6.60 -46.96
C PRO A 357 -3.90 7.25 -48.12
N SER A 358 -4.12 8.53 -48.41
CA SER A 358 -3.38 9.27 -49.44
C SER A 358 -2.01 9.76 -48.97
N LYS A 359 -1.76 9.78 -47.65
CA LYS A 359 -0.49 10.24 -47.07
C LYS A 359 0.48 9.07 -46.82
N PRO A 360 1.75 9.18 -47.24
CA PRO A 360 2.76 8.22 -46.83
C PRO A 360 3.10 8.39 -45.34
N PHE A 361 3.64 7.34 -44.71
CA PHE A 361 4.16 7.45 -43.35
C PHE A 361 5.30 8.48 -43.29
N ASP A 362 5.13 9.51 -42.46
CA ASP A 362 6.20 10.43 -42.07
C ASP A 362 6.49 10.29 -40.57
N LYS A 363 7.77 10.12 -40.21
CA LYS A 363 8.22 9.91 -38.83
C LYS A 363 8.01 11.17 -37.98
N TYR A 364 8.31 12.34 -38.51
CA TYR A 364 8.26 13.60 -37.75
C TYR A 364 6.83 14.07 -37.56
N ASP A 365 5.97 13.87 -38.55
CA ASP A 365 4.54 14.11 -38.43
C ASP A 365 3.92 13.17 -37.38
N TYR A 366 4.25 11.88 -37.38
CA TYR A 366 3.78 10.95 -36.34
C TYR A 366 4.13 11.40 -34.92
N TYR A 367 5.37 11.84 -34.69
CA TYR A 367 5.77 12.30 -33.35
C TYR A 367 5.14 13.64 -32.95
N ALA A 368 4.76 14.47 -33.93
CA ALA A 368 4.08 15.74 -33.68
C ALA A 368 2.56 15.57 -33.51
N ASN A 369 1.96 14.66 -34.27
CA ASN A 369 0.52 14.48 -34.46
C ASN A 369 0.11 13.00 -34.34
N PRO A 370 0.42 12.30 -33.22
CA PRO A 370 0.19 10.85 -33.11
C PRO A 370 -1.29 10.45 -33.24
N GLN A 371 -2.23 11.38 -33.01
CA GLN A 371 -3.67 11.16 -33.16
C GLN A 371 -4.12 10.95 -34.62
N GLU A 372 -3.32 11.37 -35.61
CA GLU A 372 -3.63 11.21 -37.05
C GLU A 372 -3.23 9.82 -37.59
N TYR A 373 -2.72 8.95 -36.72
CA TYR A 373 -2.22 7.63 -37.06
C TYR A 373 -3.04 6.54 -36.35
N GLU A 374 -3.13 5.37 -36.96
CA GLU A 374 -3.77 4.18 -36.39
C GLU A 374 -2.77 3.03 -36.22
N PRO A 375 -2.89 2.21 -35.15
CA PRO A 375 -1.95 1.12 -34.87
C PRO A 375 -2.17 -0.06 -35.81
N ILE A 376 -1.08 -0.59 -36.40
CA ILE A 376 -1.10 -1.76 -37.31
C ILE A 376 -0.22 -2.92 -36.83
N PHE A 377 0.50 -2.73 -35.72
CA PHE A 377 1.45 -3.73 -35.21
C PHE A 377 0.77 -5.07 -34.85
N HIS A 378 -0.42 -5.00 -34.24
CA HIS A 378 -1.25 -6.16 -33.91
C HIS A 378 -1.74 -6.95 -35.14
N GLU A 379 -1.78 -6.34 -36.33
CA GLU A 379 -2.23 -6.99 -37.57
C GLU A 379 -1.05 -7.57 -38.37
N THR A 380 0.04 -6.81 -38.46
CA THR A 380 1.15 -7.08 -39.39
C THR A 380 2.35 -7.76 -38.76
N ILE A 381 2.48 -7.71 -37.43
CA ILE A 381 3.68 -8.18 -36.70
C ILE A 381 3.34 -9.28 -35.70
N ILE A 382 2.46 -8.99 -34.73
CA ILE A 382 2.14 -9.92 -33.63
C ILE A 382 1.71 -11.30 -34.14
N PRO A 383 0.88 -11.44 -35.20
CA PRO A 383 0.44 -12.75 -35.69
C PRO A 383 1.57 -13.64 -36.21
N TYR A 384 2.78 -13.08 -36.35
CA TYR A 384 3.94 -13.74 -36.91
C TYR A 384 5.16 -13.70 -35.96
N THR A 385 4.95 -13.35 -34.69
CA THR A 385 6.02 -13.13 -33.69
C THR A 385 6.00 -14.20 -32.61
N ARG A 386 7.10 -14.92 -32.40
CA ARG A 386 7.26 -15.84 -31.25
C ARG A 386 7.89 -15.17 -30.03
N VAL A 387 8.86 -14.29 -30.26
CA VAL A 387 9.56 -13.57 -29.18
C VAL A 387 9.50 -12.09 -29.48
N LEU A 388 8.93 -11.31 -28.55
CA LEU A 388 8.91 -9.86 -28.62
C LEU A 388 9.92 -9.29 -27.61
N LEU A 389 10.90 -8.55 -28.10
CA LEU A 389 11.87 -7.80 -27.32
C LEU A 389 11.49 -6.32 -27.39
N ASN A 390 10.70 -5.85 -26.43
CA ASN A 390 10.18 -4.49 -26.43
C ASN A 390 11.13 -3.55 -25.69
N GLY A 391 11.75 -2.61 -26.41
CA GLY A 391 12.71 -1.64 -25.86
C GLY A 391 12.46 -0.21 -26.33
N MET A 392 11.23 0.09 -26.77
CA MET A 392 10.86 1.43 -27.23
C MET A 392 10.44 2.32 -26.07
N TYR A 393 10.63 3.63 -26.25
CA TYR A 393 9.95 4.62 -25.42
C TYR A 393 8.48 4.72 -25.85
N TRP A 394 7.57 4.81 -24.88
CA TRP A 394 6.14 4.99 -25.12
C TRP A 394 5.52 5.91 -24.06
N ASP A 395 4.49 6.66 -24.46
CA ASP A 395 3.59 7.36 -23.53
C ASP A 395 2.18 7.41 -24.12
N ALA A 396 1.19 7.79 -23.30
CA ALA A 396 -0.23 7.67 -23.62
C ALA A 396 -0.69 8.45 -24.87
N ARG A 397 0.12 9.37 -25.40
CA ARG A 397 -0.18 10.08 -26.64
C ARG A 397 -0.07 9.18 -27.87
N TYR A 398 0.74 8.13 -27.78
CA TYR A 398 1.06 7.25 -28.90
C TYR A 398 0.21 5.98 -28.87
N PRO A 399 -0.24 5.46 -30.03
CA PRO A 399 -0.94 4.18 -30.09
C PRO A 399 -0.12 3.04 -29.45
N ARG A 400 -0.82 2.09 -28.80
CA ARG A 400 -0.19 0.87 -28.26
C ARG A 400 0.24 -0.06 -29.39
N LEU A 401 1.24 -0.91 -29.13
CA LEU A 401 1.59 -2.01 -30.03
C LEU A 401 0.47 -3.04 -30.07
N ILE A 402 -0.11 -3.35 -28.92
CA ILE A 402 -1.22 -4.29 -28.79
C ILE A 402 -2.05 -4.03 -27.52
N THR A 403 -3.36 -4.07 -27.67
CA THR A 403 -4.35 -4.00 -26.58
C THR A 403 -4.76 -5.39 -26.11
N ASN A 404 -5.33 -5.50 -24.90
CA ASN A 404 -5.87 -6.75 -24.36
C ASN A 404 -6.99 -7.29 -25.26
N LYS A 405 -7.83 -6.39 -25.80
CA LYS A 405 -8.90 -6.76 -26.74
C LYS A 405 -8.34 -7.37 -28.03
N GLN A 406 -7.33 -6.75 -28.63
CA GLN A 406 -6.68 -7.26 -29.84
C GLN A 406 -5.97 -8.59 -29.57
N ALA A 407 -5.30 -8.74 -28.42
CA ALA A 407 -4.65 -10.00 -28.04
C ALA A 407 -5.68 -11.14 -27.89
N LYS A 408 -6.79 -10.92 -27.16
CA LYS A 408 -7.88 -11.90 -27.03
C LYS A 408 -8.45 -12.31 -28.39
N GLN A 409 -8.71 -11.34 -29.27
CA GLN A 409 -9.20 -11.59 -30.62
C GLN A 409 -8.23 -12.45 -31.45
N LEU A 410 -6.92 -12.18 -31.38
CA LEU A 410 -5.92 -12.99 -32.08
C LEU A 410 -5.80 -14.41 -31.51
N ILE A 411 -5.94 -14.57 -30.19
CA ILE A 411 -5.97 -15.89 -29.53
C ILE A 411 -7.16 -16.70 -30.02
N GLU A 412 -8.36 -16.10 -30.05
CA GLU A 412 -9.59 -16.73 -30.56
C GLU A 412 -9.47 -17.15 -32.03
N GLN A 413 -8.74 -16.36 -32.83
CA GLN A 413 -8.47 -16.66 -34.24
C GLN A 413 -7.34 -17.68 -34.46
N ASN A 414 -6.71 -18.19 -33.39
CA ASN A 414 -5.51 -19.02 -33.47
C ASN A 414 -4.35 -18.36 -34.25
N ARG A 415 -4.25 -17.03 -34.13
CA ARG A 415 -3.25 -16.17 -34.79
C ARG A 415 -2.33 -15.47 -33.77
N PHE A 416 -2.07 -16.11 -32.64
CA PHE A 416 -1.27 -15.53 -31.55
C PHE A 416 -0.12 -16.47 -31.14
N PRO A 417 0.98 -16.55 -31.92
CA PRO A 417 2.07 -17.49 -31.67
C PRO A 417 3.10 -17.03 -30.62
N LEU A 418 2.82 -15.93 -29.92
CA LEU A 418 3.75 -15.28 -29.00
C LEU A 418 4.01 -16.16 -27.77
N ILE A 419 5.27 -16.47 -27.52
CA ILE A 419 5.72 -17.35 -26.42
C ILE A 419 6.28 -16.53 -25.27
N VAL A 420 7.16 -15.58 -25.59
CA VAL A 420 7.87 -14.75 -24.62
C VAL A 420 7.80 -13.28 -25.03
N VAL A 421 7.55 -12.42 -24.05
CA VAL A 421 7.74 -10.98 -24.16
C VAL A 421 8.82 -10.57 -23.17
N GLY A 422 9.99 -10.18 -23.68
CA GLY A 422 10.99 -9.44 -22.94
C GLY A 422 10.68 -7.96 -23.04
N ASP A 423 9.89 -7.43 -22.11
CA ASP A 423 9.55 -6.01 -22.06
C ASP A 423 10.58 -5.22 -21.24
N ILE A 424 11.60 -4.74 -21.95
CA ILE A 424 12.70 -3.94 -21.39
C ILE A 424 12.27 -2.49 -21.14
N SER A 425 11.17 -2.02 -21.77
CA SER A 425 10.58 -0.72 -21.43
C SER A 425 9.98 -0.74 -20.03
N CYS A 426 9.42 -1.89 -19.63
CA CYS A 426 8.91 -2.16 -18.28
C CYS A 426 7.84 -1.15 -17.84
N ASP A 427 6.88 -0.89 -18.72
CA ASP A 427 5.74 0.01 -18.47
C ASP A 427 4.44 -0.79 -18.29
N PRO A 428 4.01 -1.15 -17.06
CA PRO A 428 2.74 -1.85 -16.86
C PRO A 428 1.55 -1.09 -17.43
N GLY A 429 0.74 -1.77 -18.24
CA GLY A 429 -0.35 -1.17 -19.00
C GLY A 429 0.14 -0.18 -20.06
N GLY A 430 1.39 -0.31 -20.53
CA GLY A 430 2.05 0.54 -21.51
C GLY A 430 1.87 0.07 -22.96
N SER A 431 2.93 0.16 -23.78
CA SER A 431 2.84 -0.20 -25.21
C SER A 431 2.35 -1.62 -25.46
N VAL A 432 2.62 -2.55 -24.54
CA VAL A 432 2.04 -3.89 -24.47
C VAL A 432 1.04 -3.90 -23.30
N GLU A 433 -0.26 -3.81 -23.59
CA GLU A 433 -1.27 -3.55 -22.55
C GLU A 433 -1.41 -4.68 -21.52
N PHE A 434 -1.18 -5.93 -21.94
CA PHE A 434 -1.22 -7.10 -21.05
C PHE A 434 0.06 -7.27 -20.22
N LEU A 435 1.00 -6.32 -20.26
CA LEU A 435 2.01 -6.23 -19.23
C LEU A 435 1.37 -5.66 -17.95
N THR A 436 1.04 -6.53 -17.00
CA THR A 436 0.23 -6.18 -15.83
C THR A 436 1.06 -5.70 -14.64
N LYS A 437 2.32 -6.15 -14.53
CA LYS A 437 3.21 -5.79 -13.43
C LYS A 437 4.68 -5.89 -13.82
N THR A 438 5.54 -5.29 -13.01
CA THR A 438 7.00 -5.42 -13.09
C THR A 438 7.49 -6.68 -12.38
N THR A 439 8.58 -7.27 -12.87
CA THR A 439 9.32 -8.37 -12.25
C THR A 439 10.62 -7.87 -11.60
N THR A 440 11.31 -8.74 -10.87
CA THR A 440 12.57 -8.39 -10.18
C THR A 440 13.73 -9.23 -10.72
N ILE A 441 14.97 -8.80 -10.53
CA ILE A 441 16.14 -9.61 -10.93
C ILE A 441 16.16 -10.99 -10.23
N SER A 442 15.63 -11.09 -8.99
CA SER A 442 15.49 -12.38 -8.29
C SER A 442 14.43 -13.28 -8.92
N ASN A 443 13.27 -12.71 -9.24
CA ASN A 443 12.13 -13.38 -9.84
C ASN A 443 11.74 -12.65 -11.14
N PRO A 444 12.42 -12.93 -12.26
CA PRO A 444 12.37 -12.08 -13.45
C PRO A 444 11.18 -12.36 -14.37
N VAL A 445 10.34 -13.35 -14.04
CA VAL A 445 9.29 -13.85 -14.94
C VAL A 445 7.98 -14.18 -14.24
N TYR A 446 6.89 -14.01 -14.98
CA TYR A 446 5.58 -14.59 -14.69
C TYR A 446 4.91 -15.04 -16.00
N VAL A 447 3.87 -15.86 -15.94
CA VAL A 447 3.06 -16.23 -17.11
C VAL A 447 1.72 -15.50 -17.06
N ASN A 448 1.39 -14.82 -18.16
CA ASN A 448 0.09 -14.17 -18.33
C ASN A 448 -0.82 -14.97 -19.25
N ASN A 449 -1.89 -15.55 -18.70
CA ASN A 449 -3.00 -16.08 -19.47
C ASN A 449 -3.98 -14.95 -19.81
N ILE A 450 -3.75 -14.34 -20.98
CA ILE A 450 -4.55 -13.21 -21.49
C ILE A 450 -6.01 -13.61 -21.73
N LYS A 451 -6.30 -14.89 -22.04
CA LYS A 451 -7.67 -15.34 -22.33
C LYS A 451 -8.53 -15.37 -21.07
N GLU A 452 -7.97 -15.86 -19.97
CA GLU A 452 -8.65 -16.02 -18.67
C GLU A 452 -8.44 -14.83 -17.72
N ASP A 453 -7.68 -13.81 -18.15
CA ASP A 453 -7.20 -12.71 -17.31
C ASP A 453 -6.51 -13.21 -16.02
N LYS A 454 -5.71 -14.29 -16.15
CA LYS A 454 -5.07 -14.99 -15.02
C LYS A 454 -3.55 -14.91 -15.09
N ILE A 455 -2.92 -14.62 -13.96
CA ILE A 455 -1.47 -14.55 -13.81
C ILE A 455 -0.98 -15.75 -13.01
N TYR A 456 0.09 -16.39 -13.49
CA TYR A 456 0.84 -17.41 -12.75
C TYR A 456 2.21 -16.82 -12.37
N ASP A 457 2.40 -16.61 -11.07
CA ASP A 457 3.58 -15.92 -10.55
C ASP A 457 4.77 -16.84 -10.30
N ASP A 458 5.97 -16.29 -10.48
CA ASP A 458 7.26 -16.93 -10.21
C ASP A 458 7.40 -18.32 -10.86
N THR A 459 6.73 -18.50 -12.01
CA THR A 459 6.70 -19.77 -12.73
C THR A 459 6.72 -19.56 -14.23
N LEU A 460 7.27 -20.55 -14.92
CA LEU A 460 7.21 -20.71 -16.38
C LEU A 460 6.24 -21.82 -16.79
N ILE A 461 5.45 -22.35 -15.86
CA ILE A 461 4.45 -23.40 -16.10
C ILE A 461 3.06 -22.78 -16.16
N GLY A 462 2.26 -23.16 -17.16
CA GLY A 462 0.88 -22.71 -17.32
C GLY A 462 0.62 -22.12 -18.70
N GLU A 463 -0.63 -22.16 -19.15
CA GLU A 463 -1.03 -21.56 -20.42
C GLU A 463 -0.87 -20.03 -20.41
N GLY A 464 -0.39 -19.46 -21.52
CA GLY A 464 -0.20 -18.01 -21.65
C GLY A 464 1.17 -17.60 -22.20
N VAL A 465 1.48 -16.31 -22.12
CA VAL A 465 2.75 -15.70 -22.56
C VAL A 465 3.68 -15.54 -21.36
N ALA A 466 4.95 -15.94 -21.49
CA ALA A 466 5.95 -15.67 -20.46
C ALA A 466 6.40 -14.20 -20.56
N MET A 467 6.32 -13.48 -19.45
CA MET A 467 6.54 -12.04 -19.38
C MET A 467 7.78 -11.74 -18.53
N LEU A 468 8.77 -11.06 -19.12
CA LEU A 468 9.88 -10.42 -18.40
C LEU A 468 9.69 -8.91 -18.44
N ALA A 469 9.77 -8.25 -17.28
CA ALA A 469 9.65 -6.80 -17.16
C ALA A 469 10.41 -6.29 -15.94
N VAL A 470 11.74 -6.31 -16.00
CA VAL A 470 12.63 -5.86 -14.92
C VAL A 470 12.97 -4.38 -15.14
N ASP A 471 12.68 -3.54 -14.15
CA ASP A 471 12.79 -2.06 -14.20
C ASP A 471 14.23 -1.51 -14.07
N HIS A 472 15.21 -2.36 -13.71
CA HIS A 472 16.60 -1.95 -13.53
C HIS A 472 17.63 -2.93 -14.11
N LEU A 473 17.33 -3.50 -15.29
CA LEU A 473 18.19 -4.44 -16.02
C LEU A 473 19.69 -4.08 -16.13
N PRO A 474 20.12 -2.81 -16.29
CA PRO A 474 21.55 -2.50 -16.32
C PRO A 474 22.31 -2.92 -15.04
N ALA A 475 21.61 -3.12 -13.93
CA ALA A 475 22.19 -3.58 -12.68
C ALA A 475 22.73 -5.02 -12.75
N GLU A 476 22.32 -5.82 -13.75
CA GLU A 476 22.87 -7.16 -13.98
C GLU A 476 24.31 -7.13 -14.55
N PHE A 477 24.73 -6.00 -15.13
CA PHE A 477 26.12 -5.73 -15.51
C PHE A 477 26.67 -4.51 -14.77
N PRO A 478 26.84 -4.57 -13.44
CA PRO A 478 26.99 -3.36 -12.64
C PRO A 478 28.35 -2.66 -12.85
N ARG A 479 29.45 -3.41 -13.08
CA ARG A 479 30.76 -2.80 -13.35
C ARG A 479 30.77 -2.06 -14.70
N SER A 480 30.37 -2.73 -15.78
CA SER A 480 30.34 -2.14 -17.12
C SER A 480 29.36 -0.97 -17.24
N SER A 481 28.17 -1.09 -16.63
CA SER A 481 27.19 -0.01 -16.62
C SER A 481 27.64 1.20 -15.81
N SER A 482 28.30 0.99 -14.66
CA SER A 482 28.87 2.08 -13.86
C SER A 482 30.01 2.79 -14.60
N SER A 483 30.90 2.07 -15.28
CA SER A 483 32.00 2.68 -16.03
C SER A 483 31.48 3.62 -17.13
N LEU A 484 30.51 3.18 -17.92
CA LEU A 484 29.93 3.99 -18.99
C LEU A 484 29.05 5.13 -18.46
N PHE A 485 28.30 4.88 -17.39
CA PHE A 485 27.52 5.94 -16.74
C PHE A 485 28.44 7.02 -16.18
N GLY A 486 29.49 6.61 -15.48
CA GLY A 486 30.50 7.48 -14.92
C GLY A 486 31.23 8.29 -15.99
N SER A 487 31.53 7.73 -17.18
CA SER A 487 32.20 8.50 -18.24
C SER A 487 31.30 9.59 -18.84
N HIS A 488 29.99 9.40 -18.85
CA HIS A 488 29.02 10.43 -19.22
C HIS A 488 28.82 11.49 -18.13
N LEU A 489 28.95 11.09 -16.86
CA LEU A 489 28.78 11.98 -15.71
C LEU A 489 30.03 12.81 -15.39
N PHE A 490 31.22 12.19 -15.50
CA PHE A 490 32.51 12.73 -15.12
C PHE A 490 32.79 14.15 -15.62
N PRO A 491 32.48 14.54 -16.87
CA PRO A 491 32.75 15.89 -17.36
C PRO A 491 32.12 17.02 -16.54
N PHE A 492 31.03 16.73 -15.80
CA PHE A 492 30.31 17.71 -15.00
C PHE A 492 30.77 17.76 -13.53
N ILE A 493 31.45 16.71 -13.07
CA ILE A 493 31.76 16.52 -11.65
C ILE A 493 32.75 17.55 -11.10
N PRO A 494 33.85 17.91 -11.80
CA PRO A 494 34.79 18.88 -11.27
C PRO A 494 34.18 20.26 -11.01
N ASP A 495 33.31 20.73 -11.89
CA ASP A 495 32.62 22.02 -11.73
C ASP A 495 31.54 21.92 -10.64
N LEU A 496 30.78 20.82 -10.61
CA LEU A 496 29.79 20.57 -9.58
C LEU A 496 30.41 20.57 -8.17
N ALA A 497 31.54 19.89 -7.99
CA ALA A 497 32.25 19.81 -6.70
C ALA A 497 32.68 21.19 -6.18
N ARG A 498 33.09 22.08 -7.09
CA ARG A 498 33.54 23.44 -6.75
C ARG A 498 32.38 24.43 -6.55
N SER A 499 31.21 24.11 -7.10
CA SER A 499 30.00 24.95 -7.08
C SER A 499 29.13 24.81 -5.81
N PHE A 500 29.72 24.47 -4.66
CA PHE A 500 28.95 24.29 -3.43
C PHE A 500 28.23 25.61 -3.07
N PRO A 501 26.91 25.60 -2.88
CA PRO A 501 26.17 26.82 -2.75
C PRO A 501 26.31 27.37 -1.33
N THR A 502 26.41 28.70 -1.20
CA THR A 502 26.01 29.35 0.04
C THR A 502 24.50 29.20 0.18
N PHE A 503 24.04 28.29 1.04
CA PHE A 503 22.61 28.10 1.27
C PHE A 503 21.95 29.40 1.72
N ASN A 504 20.72 29.64 1.26
CA ASN A 504 19.95 30.87 1.46
C ASN A 504 20.46 32.12 0.69
N SER A 505 21.51 32.00 -0.15
CA SER A 505 21.85 33.03 -1.14
C SER A 505 20.89 33.02 -2.35
N PRO A 506 20.78 34.10 -3.14
CA PRO A 506 19.95 34.13 -4.35
C PRO A 506 20.25 32.97 -5.30
N LEU A 507 19.22 32.46 -5.99
CA LEU A 507 19.31 31.27 -6.84
C LEU A 507 20.39 31.43 -7.93
N GLU A 508 20.50 32.62 -8.51
CA GLU A 508 21.49 32.99 -9.51
C GLU A 508 22.92 32.80 -8.99
N THR A 509 23.14 33.10 -7.71
CA THR A 509 24.44 32.92 -7.05
C THR A 509 24.76 31.44 -6.91
N GLN A 510 23.80 30.62 -6.47
CA GLN A 510 23.97 29.17 -6.37
C GLN A 510 24.20 28.47 -7.72
N MET A 511 23.73 29.07 -8.81
CA MET A 511 23.79 28.52 -10.16
C MET A 511 24.97 29.03 -11.00
N LYS A 512 25.70 30.05 -10.51
CA LYS A 512 26.68 30.83 -11.28
C LYS A 512 27.74 29.98 -11.98
N TYR A 513 28.32 29.02 -11.26
CA TYR A 513 29.42 28.17 -11.77
C TYR A 513 28.98 26.78 -12.22
N LEU A 514 27.68 26.49 -12.22
CA LEU A 514 27.18 25.24 -12.76
C LEU A 514 27.17 25.29 -14.30
N PRO A 515 27.61 24.22 -14.97
CA PRO A 515 27.37 24.03 -16.40
C PRO A 515 25.88 24.17 -16.73
N THR A 516 25.56 24.68 -17.93
CA THR A 516 24.17 24.97 -18.34
C THR A 516 23.26 23.76 -18.19
N GLU A 517 23.77 22.57 -18.57
CA GLU A 517 23.06 21.30 -18.51
C GLU A 517 22.74 20.90 -17.07
N ILE A 518 23.68 21.12 -16.14
CA ILE A 518 23.49 20.85 -14.71
C ILE A 518 22.56 21.89 -14.08
N ARG A 519 22.70 23.17 -14.45
CA ARG A 519 21.83 24.25 -13.97
C ARG A 519 20.37 23.96 -14.29
N LYS A 520 20.07 23.52 -15.51
CA LYS A 520 18.72 23.10 -15.93
C LYS A 520 18.22 21.86 -15.17
N ALA A 521 19.12 21.03 -14.63
CA ALA A 521 18.81 19.81 -13.89
C ALA A 521 18.58 20.00 -12.37
N VAL A 522 18.76 21.21 -11.83
CA VAL A 522 18.53 21.51 -10.41
C VAL A 522 17.02 21.55 -10.11
N ILE A 523 16.52 20.56 -9.37
CA ILE A 523 15.11 20.41 -9.00
C ILE A 523 14.74 21.32 -7.82
N THR A 524 15.57 21.32 -6.78
CA THR A 524 15.33 22.10 -5.55
C THR A 524 16.54 22.96 -5.20
N ALA A 525 16.30 24.11 -4.59
CA ALA A 525 17.29 24.99 -3.98
C ALA A 525 16.59 25.91 -2.97
N ASN A 526 17.28 26.34 -1.90
CA ASN A 526 16.72 27.25 -0.88
C ASN A 526 15.39 26.79 -0.28
N GLY A 527 15.27 25.49 -0.01
CA GLY A 527 14.06 24.89 0.55
C GLY A 527 12.82 25.08 -0.32
N LYS A 528 12.99 25.18 -1.64
CA LYS A 528 11.90 25.33 -2.63
C LYS A 528 12.24 24.59 -3.92
N LEU A 529 11.22 24.33 -4.74
CA LEU A 529 11.40 23.93 -6.14
C LEU A 529 11.97 25.12 -6.94
N THR A 530 12.86 24.85 -7.89
CA THR A 530 13.34 25.90 -8.80
C THR A 530 12.27 26.20 -9.88
N PRO A 531 12.33 27.35 -10.58
CA PRO A 531 11.27 27.77 -11.51
C PRO A 531 10.88 26.73 -12.57
N ASN A 532 11.85 25.99 -13.09
CA ASN A 532 11.60 24.96 -14.11
C ASN A 532 10.83 23.74 -13.59
N TYR A 533 10.72 23.57 -12.27
CA TYR A 533 10.12 22.40 -11.63
C TYR A 533 8.95 22.76 -10.71
N GLU A 534 8.50 24.02 -10.67
CA GLU A 534 7.32 24.44 -9.90
C GLU A 534 6.05 23.68 -10.30
N TYR A 535 5.98 23.21 -11.56
CA TYR A 535 4.88 22.37 -12.04
C TYR A 535 4.72 21.08 -11.24
N ILE A 536 5.78 20.58 -10.57
CA ILE A 536 5.73 19.39 -9.72
C ILE A 536 4.66 19.56 -8.62
N ASN A 537 4.51 20.77 -8.06
CA ASN A 537 3.45 21.06 -7.09
C ASN A 537 2.04 20.86 -7.67
N ARG A 538 1.84 21.11 -8.96
CA ARG A 538 0.54 20.94 -9.62
C ARG A 538 0.24 19.46 -9.90
N ILE A 539 1.25 18.70 -10.34
CA ILE A 539 1.06 17.29 -10.73
C ILE A 539 1.10 16.32 -9.55
N ARG A 540 1.79 16.67 -8.44
CA ARG A 540 1.89 15.78 -7.26
C ARG A 540 0.67 15.83 -6.35
N GLY A 541 -0.21 16.83 -6.52
CA GLY A 541 -1.35 17.04 -5.64
C GLY A 541 -0.94 17.52 -4.22
N PRO A 542 -1.89 17.57 -3.28
CA PRO A 542 -1.62 17.94 -1.89
C PRO A 542 -0.71 16.92 -1.18
N ARG A 543 0.06 17.38 -0.18
CA ARG A 543 0.92 16.51 0.64
C ARG A 543 0.11 15.43 1.33
N ALA A 544 0.57 14.17 1.21
CA ALA A 544 0.03 13.02 1.91
C ALA A 544 0.05 13.22 3.44
N LYS A 545 -1.07 12.93 4.09
CA LYS A 545 -1.37 13.22 5.49
C LYS A 545 -0.80 12.18 6.45
N ARG A 546 -0.58 12.60 7.69
CA ARG A 546 -0.19 11.73 8.82
C ARG A 546 -1.39 11.41 9.68
N VAL A 547 -1.61 10.12 9.96
CA VAL A 547 -2.74 9.63 10.76
C VAL A 547 -2.24 9.11 12.11
N LEU A 548 -2.82 9.59 13.20
CA LEU A 548 -2.67 9.02 14.54
C LEU A 548 -3.86 8.12 14.85
N ILE A 549 -3.62 6.85 15.14
CA ILE A 549 -4.63 5.91 15.61
C ILE A 549 -4.44 5.72 17.11
N LEU A 550 -5.44 6.13 17.89
CA LEU A 550 -5.51 5.89 19.33
C LEU A 550 -6.28 4.59 19.59
N GLY A 551 -5.60 3.61 20.17
CA GLY A 551 -6.12 2.27 20.43
C GLY A 551 -5.42 1.18 19.62
N SER A 552 -5.47 -0.05 20.13
CA SER A 552 -4.79 -1.23 19.58
C SER A 552 -5.69 -2.47 19.50
N GLY A 553 -7.02 -2.27 19.53
CA GLY A 553 -8.00 -3.36 19.55
C GLY A 553 -8.24 -4.02 18.18
N TYR A 554 -9.16 -5.00 18.14
CA TYR A 554 -9.46 -5.83 16.96
C TYR A 554 -9.90 -5.06 15.71
N VAL A 555 -10.39 -3.82 15.85
CA VAL A 555 -10.83 -2.98 14.73
C VAL A 555 -9.68 -2.25 14.03
N VAL A 556 -8.48 -2.21 14.64
CA VAL A 556 -7.33 -1.44 14.14
C VAL A 556 -6.65 -2.06 12.90
N PRO A 557 -6.45 -3.38 12.79
CA PRO A 557 -5.77 -3.96 11.62
C PRO A 557 -6.42 -3.59 10.27
N PRO A 558 -7.76 -3.69 10.09
CA PRO A 558 -8.39 -3.27 8.83
C PRO A 558 -8.21 -1.78 8.52
N VAL A 559 -8.06 -0.94 9.55
CA VAL A 559 -7.76 0.49 9.36
C VAL A 559 -6.35 0.67 8.82
N ILE A 560 -5.36 0.03 9.43
CA ILE A 560 -3.96 0.12 8.97
C ILE A 560 -3.82 -0.41 7.55
N ASP A 561 -4.41 -1.58 7.27
CA ASP A 561 -4.35 -2.24 5.95
C ASP A 561 -4.89 -1.29 4.86
N TYR A 562 -6.07 -0.70 5.07
CA TYR A 562 -6.67 0.23 4.11
C TYR A 562 -5.87 1.54 3.94
N LEU A 563 -5.32 2.09 5.03
CA LEU A 563 -4.51 3.31 4.96
C LEU A 563 -3.18 3.06 4.22
N LEU A 564 -2.57 1.89 4.39
CA LEU A 564 -1.35 1.48 3.67
C LEU A 564 -1.59 1.29 2.16
N ASP A 565 -2.80 0.89 1.78
CA ASP A 565 -3.22 0.78 0.37
C ASP A 565 -3.52 2.14 -0.28
N ASN A 566 -3.53 3.24 0.51
CA ASN A 566 -3.72 4.61 0.03
C ASN A 566 -2.48 5.51 0.27
N PRO A 567 -1.27 5.12 -0.18
CA PRO A 567 -0.03 5.82 0.14
C PRO A 567 0.13 7.18 -0.56
N ARG A 568 -0.74 7.49 -1.53
CA ARG A 568 -0.82 8.82 -2.13
C ARG A 568 -1.40 9.85 -1.18
N ASP A 569 -2.29 9.41 -0.28
CA ASP A 569 -3.07 10.27 0.59
C ASP A 569 -2.57 10.20 2.02
N ILE A 570 -1.99 9.07 2.41
CA ILE A 570 -1.48 8.80 3.76
C ILE A 570 0.01 8.46 3.69
N SER A 571 0.85 9.22 4.39
CA SER A 571 2.32 9.04 4.39
C SER A 571 2.83 8.27 5.60
N VAL A 572 2.25 8.52 6.78
CA VAL A 572 2.65 7.93 8.06
C VAL A 572 1.42 7.57 8.89
N ILE A 573 1.46 6.38 9.48
CA ILE A 573 0.44 5.86 10.39
C ILE A 573 1.12 5.62 11.73
N THR A 574 0.74 6.39 12.76
CA THR A 574 1.24 6.22 14.12
C THR A 574 0.17 5.56 14.97
N ILE A 575 0.47 4.40 15.56
CA ILE A 575 -0.44 3.69 16.48
C ILE A 575 0.03 3.94 17.90
N ALA A 576 -0.86 4.49 18.73
CA ALA A 576 -0.57 4.75 20.13
C ALA A 576 -1.61 4.10 21.06
N SER A 577 -1.15 3.36 22.07
CA SER A 577 -2.00 2.68 23.04
C SER A 577 -1.27 2.48 24.37
N ASP A 578 -2.01 2.12 25.41
CA ASP A 578 -1.45 1.72 26.70
C ASP A 578 -0.60 0.44 26.54
N LYS A 579 -1.14 -0.53 25.80
CA LYS A 579 -0.48 -1.79 25.45
C LYS A 579 -0.75 -2.14 23.99
N ILE A 580 0.31 -2.38 23.23
CA ILE A 580 0.21 -2.84 21.84
C ILE A 580 0.46 -4.35 21.79
N PRO A 581 -0.51 -5.14 21.28
CA PRO A 581 -0.33 -6.59 21.10
C PRO A 581 0.86 -6.94 20.20
N GLN A 582 1.60 -8.01 20.54
CA GLN A 582 2.81 -8.40 19.81
C GLN A 582 2.52 -8.91 18.40
N ASP A 583 1.39 -9.57 18.20
CA ASP A 583 0.85 -9.99 16.91
C ASP A 583 0.55 -8.78 16.01
N LEU A 584 -0.10 -7.74 16.56
CA LEU A 584 -0.32 -6.49 15.83
C LEU A 584 1.00 -5.83 15.43
N LYS A 585 1.93 -5.70 16.38
CA LYS A 585 3.25 -5.11 16.12
C LYS A 585 4.03 -5.94 15.09
N GLY A 586 4.03 -7.26 15.22
CA GLY A 586 4.71 -8.19 14.31
C GLY A 586 4.17 -8.11 12.88
N LYS A 587 2.85 -7.98 12.69
CA LYS A 587 2.22 -7.87 11.37
C LYS A 587 2.72 -6.65 10.57
N TYR A 588 3.02 -5.54 11.24
CA TYR A 588 3.37 -4.27 10.58
C TYR A 588 4.82 -3.82 10.80
N THR A 589 5.62 -4.54 11.58
CA THR A 589 7.04 -4.25 11.74
C THR A 589 7.77 -4.36 10.40
N GLY A 590 8.59 -3.36 10.06
CA GLY A 590 9.32 -3.30 8.78
C GLY A 590 8.60 -2.55 7.67
N LYS A 591 7.34 -2.13 7.87
CA LYS A 591 6.66 -1.18 6.98
C LYS A 591 7.14 0.23 7.29
N LEU A 592 7.85 0.87 6.36
CA LEU A 592 8.48 2.20 6.54
C LEU A 592 7.50 3.31 6.95
N SER A 593 6.21 3.15 6.67
CA SER A 593 5.15 4.13 6.96
C SER A 593 4.40 3.89 8.29
N VAL A 594 4.77 2.89 9.09
CA VAL A 594 4.06 2.54 10.34
C VAL A 594 4.95 2.75 11.56
N GLU A 595 4.45 3.52 12.53
CA GLU A 595 5.12 3.84 13.79
C GLU A 595 4.28 3.36 14.99
N PHE A 596 4.93 2.94 16.06
CA PHE A 596 4.27 2.44 17.27
C PHE A 596 4.72 3.22 18.51
N VAL A 597 3.75 3.60 19.35
CA VAL A 597 3.96 4.30 20.62
C VAL A 597 3.24 3.55 21.74
N ASN A 598 4.02 2.93 22.64
CA ASN A 598 3.52 2.18 23.79
C ASN A 598 3.34 3.07 25.02
N ASN A 599 2.62 2.55 26.03
CA ASN A 599 2.45 3.15 27.35
C ASN A 599 1.80 4.54 27.31
N LEU A 600 0.85 4.76 26.39
CA LEU A 600 0.05 5.98 26.37
C LEU A 600 -1.29 5.76 27.08
N ASN A 601 -1.46 6.33 28.27
CA ASN A 601 -2.76 6.49 28.89
C ASN A 601 -3.35 7.86 28.52
N VAL A 602 -4.35 7.86 27.63
CA VAL A 602 -5.02 9.08 27.13
C VAL A 602 -5.53 10.01 28.24
N SER A 603 -5.92 9.47 29.39
CA SER A 603 -6.47 10.26 30.50
C SER A 603 -5.41 10.86 31.42
N GLN A 604 -4.19 10.34 31.42
CA GLN A 604 -3.12 10.72 32.35
C GLN A 604 -1.94 11.42 31.64
N ASP A 605 -1.58 10.96 30.44
CA ASP A 605 -0.36 11.35 29.73
C ASP A 605 -0.59 12.49 28.74
N SER A 606 -1.12 13.62 29.25
CA SER A 606 -1.51 14.76 28.41
C SER A 606 -0.38 15.31 27.54
N GLN A 607 0.87 15.32 28.02
CA GLN A 607 2.00 15.85 27.25
C GLN A 607 2.34 14.96 26.06
N VAL A 608 2.40 13.64 26.25
CA VAL A 608 2.69 12.69 25.16
C VAL A 608 1.58 12.74 24.11
N LEU A 609 0.33 12.76 24.55
CA LEU A 609 -0.83 12.91 23.67
C LEU A 609 -0.75 14.20 22.83
N ASN A 610 -0.40 15.32 23.46
CA ASN A 610 -0.22 16.61 22.80
C ASN A 610 0.88 16.58 21.75
N ASP A 611 2.04 15.99 22.08
CA ASP A 611 3.17 15.90 21.17
C ASP A 611 2.82 15.06 19.93
N LEU A 612 2.08 13.98 20.10
CA LEU A 612 1.59 13.15 18.99
C LEU A 612 0.59 13.91 18.12
N ILE A 613 -0.47 14.47 18.72
CA ILE A 613 -1.52 15.19 17.99
C ILE A 613 -0.92 16.39 17.22
N SER A 614 0.05 17.10 17.79
CA SER A 614 0.68 18.25 17.12
C SER A 614 1.36 17.89 15.80
N LYS A 615 1.87 16.66 15.67
CA LYS A 615 2.64 16.15 14.51
C LYS A 615 1.78 15.43 13.48
N THR A 616 0.47 15.27 13.71
CA THR A 616 -0.44 14.56 12.81
C THR A 616 -1.38 15.52 12.09
N ASP A 617 -2.10 15.03 11.09
CA ASP A 617 -3.14 15.79 10.39
C ASP A 617 -4.54 15.31 10.79
N ILE A 618 -4.70 13.99 10.95
CA ILE A 618 -5.96 13.32 11.25
C ILE A 618 -5.77 12.42 12.46
N VAL A 619 -6.69 12.51 13.42
CA VAL A 619 -6.73 11.64 14.60
C VAL A 619 -7.91 10.68 14.46
N VAL A 620 -7.63 9.39 14.54
CA VAL A 620 -8.61 8.31 14.59
C VAL A 620 -8.66 7.78 16.02
N SER A 621 -9.83 7.85 16.66
CA SER A 621 -10.01 7.37 18.03
C SER A 621 -10.86 6.09 18.06
N LEU A 622 -10.21 5.00 18.46
CA LEU A 622 -10.81 3.67 18.63
C LEU A 622 -10.64 3.17 20.08
N VAL A 623 -10.69 4.13 21.03
CA VAL A 623 -10.69 3.90 22.48
C VAL A 623 -12.12 4.01 23.05
N PRO A 624 -12.37 3.69 24.33
CA PRO A 624 -13.69 3.85 24.94
C PRO A 624 -14.27 5.26 24.78
N ALA A 625 -15.59 5.34 24.53
CA ALA A 625 -16.24 6.60 24.18
C ALA A 625 -16.16 7.71 25.24
N THR A 626 -15.97 7.33 26.51
CA THR A 626 -15.76 8.26 27.63
C THR A 626 -14.49 9.09 27.49
N LEU A 627 -13.52 8.67 26.68
CA LEU A 627 -12.26 9.37 26.44
C LEU A 627 -12.31 10.35 25.26
N HIS A 628 -13.34 10.26 24.39
CA HIS A 628 -13.46 11.12 23.21
C HIS A 628 -13.43 12.62 23.53
N PRO A 629 -14.13 13.12 24.57
CA PRO A 629 -14.08 14.55 24.88
C PRO A 629 -12.68 15.07 25.25
N ILE A 630 -11.82 14.22 25.83
CA ILE A 630 -10.43 14.58 26.17
C ILE A 630 -9.61 14.75 24.89
N ILE A 631 -9.73 13.78 23.96
CA ILE A 631 -9.03 13.78 22.68
C ILE A 631 -9.50 14.96 21.81
N ALA A 632 -10.81 15.14 21.69
CA ALA A 632 -11.42 16.22 20.91
C ALA A 632 -10.96 17.62 21.35
N ARG A 633 -10.82 17.85 22.66
CA ARG A 633 -10.25 19.10 23.18
C ARG A 633 -8.80 19.33 22.73
N GLN A 634 -7.97 18.28 22.66
CA GLN A 634 -6.61 18.43 22.12
C GLN A 634 -6.61 18.62 20.60
N CYS A 635 -7.51 17.96 19.87
CA CYS A 635 -7.69 18.20 18.44
C CYS A 635 -8.09 19.65 18.15
N LEU A 636 -8.99 20.24 18.96
CA LEU A 636 -9.34 21.67 18.87
C LEU A 636 -8.13 22.58 19.13
N LYS A 637 -7.30 22.24 20.12
CA LYS A 637 -6.11 23.01 20.49
C LYS A 637 -5.06 23.06 19.35
N TYR A 638 -4.85 21.93 18.67
CA TYR A 638 -3.84 21.80 17.60
C TYR A 638 -4.43 21.87 16.18
N SER A 639 -5.71 22.20 16.05
CA SER A 639 -6.45 22.28 14.79
C SER A 639 -6.35 21.02 13.93
N LYS A 640 -6.68 19.86 14.52
CA LYS A 640 -6.62 18.54 13.86
C LYS A 640 -8.02 17.95 13.67
N HIS A 641 -8.22 17.20 12.59
CA HIS A 641 -9.48 16.48 12.37
C HIS A 641 -9.59 15.27 13.30
N LEU A 642 -10.82 14.88 13.66
CA LEU A 642 -11.10 13.74 14.54
C LEU A 642 -12.12 12.80 13.90
N ILE A 643 -11.85 11.50 13.94
CA ILE A 643 -12.74 10.45 13.44
C ILE A 643 -12.96 9.40 14.52
N THR A 644 -14.21 9.04 14.81
CA THR A 644 -14.57 8.04 15.82
C THR A 644 -15.71 7.14 15.36
N ALA A 645 -15.71 5.87 15.78
CA ALA A 645 -16.79 4.92 15.50
C ALA A 645 -17.91 4.92 16.57
N SER A 646 -18.02 5.98 17.39
CA SER A 646 -18.94 6.03 18.54
C SER A 646 -20.00 7.11 18.40
N TYR A 647 -21.10 6.94 19.14
CA TYR A 647 -22.16 7.93 19.31
C TYR A 647 -21.63 9.30 19.73
N ILE A 648 -22.30 10.35 19.26
CA ILE A 648 -22.05 11.72 19.70
C ILE A 648 -22.59 11.88 21.13
N SER A 649 -21.71 12.15 22.10
CA SER A 649 -22.11 12.46 23.47
C SER A 649 -22.50 13.94 23.61
N PRO A 650 -23.24 14.33 24.67
CA PRO A 650 -23.55 15.74 24.92
C PRO A 650 -22.30 16.62 25.03
N GLU A 651 -21.21 16.11 25.61
CA GLU A 651 -19.93 16.83 25.70
C GLU A 651 -19.26 16.99 24.34
N MET A 652 -19.38 15.98 23.46
CA MET A 652 -18.91 16.09 22.08
C MET A 652 -19.73 17.15 21.34
N GLU A 653 -21.06 17.09 21.41
CA GLU A 653 -21.96 18.06 20.76
C GLU A 653 -21.68 19.51 21.21
N ALA A 654 -21.36 19.73 22.49
CA ALA A 654 -21.01 21.04 23.02
C ALA A 654 -19.78 21.69 22.33
N MET A 655 -18.94 20.91 21.64
CA MET A 655 -17.78 21.39 20.89
C MET A 655 -18.10 21.70 19.41
N HIS A 656 -19.35 21.54 18.95
CA HIS A 656 -19.75 21.71 17.55
C HIS A 656 -19.35 23.09 17.00
N GLU A 657 -19.75 24.17 17.66
CA GLU A 657 -19.50 25.53 17.18
C GLU A 657 -18.01 25.90 17.17
N GLU A 658 -17.24 25.45 18.17
CA GLU A 658 -15.80 25.71 18.20
C GLU A 658 -15.07 24.97 17.06
N ALA A 659 -15.43 23.70 16.81
CA ALA A 659 -14.88 22.93 15.70
C ALA A 659 -15.24 23.56 14.35
N LYS A 660 -16.48 24.04 14.20
CA LYS A 660 -16.98 24.72 12.99
C LYS A 660 -16.25 26.05 12.73
N GLN A 661 -16.04 26.87 13.75
CA GLN A 661 -15.26 28.12 13.61
C GLN A 661 -13.83 27.88 13.10
N LYS A 662 -13.25 26.73 13.44
CA LYS A 662 -11.91 26.31 12.99
C LYS A 662 -11.92 25.52 11.67
N GLY A 663 -13.08 25.27 11.07
CA GLY A 663 -13.18 24.44 9.86
C GLY A 663 -12.80 22.98 10.08
N LEU A 664 -12.95 22.46 11.30
CA LEU A 664 -12.53 21.10 11.66
C LEU A 664 -13.69 20.12 11.55
N LEU A 665 -13.44 18.98 10.91
CA LEU A 665 -14.34 17.84 10.88
C LEU A 665 -14.10 16.93 12.09
N PHE A 666 -15.06 16.88 13.01
CA PHE A 666 -15.16 15.87 14.06
C PHE A 666 -16.25 14.88 13.64
N ILE A 667 -15.84 13.82 12.95
CA ILE A 667 -16.74 12.83 12.35
C ILE A 667 -16.92 11.67 13.34
N ASN A 668 -18.14 11.53 13.82
CA ASN A 668 -18.53 10.50 14.77
C ASN A 668 -19.41 9.45 14.07
N GLU A 669 -19.78 8.42 14.82
CA GLU A 669 -20.76 7.43 14.38
C GLU A 669 -20.40 6.78 13.05
N ILE A 670 -19.12 6.52 12.79
CA ILE A 670 -18.65 5.97 11.50
C ILE A 670 -18.14 4.53 11.65
N GLY A 671 -18.97 3.65 12.23
CA GLY A 671 -18.71 2.21 12.36
C GLY A 671 -19.75 1.36 11.66
N LEU A 672 -20.25 0.33 12.35
CA LEU A 672 -21.34 -0.53 11.88
C LEU A 672 -22.72 0.03 12.30
N ASP A 673 -22.98 0.06 13.61
CA ASP A 673 -24.19 0.58 14.24
C ASP A 673 -23.77 1.25 15.58
N PRO A 674 -23.45 2.56 15.57
CA PRO A 674 -23.80 3.53 14.52
C PRO A 674 -22.73 3.65 13.41
N GLY A 675 -23.19 3.77 12.16
CA GLY A 675 -22.38 4.01 10.97
C GLY A 675 -23.04 3.54 9.69
N ILE A 676 -22.69 2.34 9.22
CA ILE A 676 -23.27 1.74 8.01
C ILE A 676 -24.80 1.79 8.06
N ASP A 677 -25.41 1.58 9.22
CA ASP A 677 -26.86 1.71 9.38
C ASP A 677 -27.37 3.09 8.95
N HIS A 678 -26.81 4.17 9.51
CA HIS A 678 -27.19 5.55 9.19
C HIS A 678 -26.96 5.86 7.71
N MET A 679 -25.84 5.40 7.16
CA MET A 679 -25.48 5.64 5.76
C MET A 679 -26.49 4.97 4.81
N CYS A 680 -26.81 3.69 5.04
CA CYS A 680 -27.80 2.95 4.25
C CYS A 680 -29.18 3.60 4.35
N ILE A 681 -29.62 3.92 5.58
CA ILE A 681 -30.92 4.55 5.82
C ILE A 681 -31.04 5.88 5.08
N MET A 682 -30.03 6.75 5.18
CA MET A 682 -30.06 8.06 4.53
C MET A 682 -30.02 7.95 3.00
N LYS A 683 -29.24 7.01 2.45
CA LYS A 683 -29.21 6.72 1.00
C LYS A 683 -30.60 6.32 0.50
N THR A 684 -31.26 5.36 1.17
CA THR A 684 -32.60 4.92 0.77
C THR A 684 -33.63 6.06 0.91
N LEU A 685 -33.59 6.83 2.01
CA LEU A 685 -34.53 7.93 2.22
C LEU A 685 -34.36 9.08 1.21
N ASP A 686 -33.12 9.46 0.86
CA ASP A 686 -32.88 10.45 -0.20
C ASP A 686 -33.46 9.98 -1.54
N GLU A 687 -33.36 8.69 -1.86
CA GLU A 687 -33.89 8.14 -3.10
C GLU A 687 -35.42 8.13 -3.11
N VAL A 688 -36.05 7.54 -2.08
CA VAL A 688 -37.49 7.24 -2.10
C VAL A 688 -38.34 8.45 -1.70
N VAL A 689 -37.85 9.29 -0.79
CA VAL A 689 -38.53 10.52 -0.38
C VAL A 689 -37.96 11.70 -1.15
N GLY A 690 -36.64 11.92 -1.08
CA GLY A 690 -36.00 13.11 -1.64
C GLY A 690 -36.15 13.25 -3.17
N LYS A 691 -35.93 12.17 -3.92
CA LYS A 691 -35.99 12.18 -5.40
C LYS A 691 -37.36 11.78 -5.94
N LYS A 692 -37.99 10.74 -5.37
CA LYS A 692 -39.26 10.19 -5.87
C LYS A 692 -40.51 10.80 -5.20
N GLY A 693 -40.36 11.55 -4.11
CA GLY A 693 -41.47 12.20 -3.43
C GLY A 693 -42.40 11.24 -2.67
N GLY A 694 -41.91 10.06 -2.27
CA GLY A 694 -42.66 9.11 -1.46
C GLY A 694 -42.77 9.54 0.01
N ARG A 695 -43.72 8.94 0.74
CA ARG A 695 -43.98 9.17 2.17
C ARG A 695 -43.80 7.86 2.93
N VAL A 696 -42.94 7.84 3.95
CA VAL A 696 -42.64 6.63 4.72
C VAL A 696 -43.73 6.39 5.77
N GLU A 697 -44.42 5.24 5.67
CA GLU A 697 -45.48 4.83 6.60
C GLU A 697 -45.00 3.83 7.67
N SER A 698 -43.96 3.06 7.36
CA SER A 698 -43.33 2.13 8.31
C SER A 698 -41.82 2.10 8.09
N PHE A 699 -41.06 2.20 9.18
CA PHE A 699 -39.61 2.04 9.18
C PHE A 699 -39.15 1.07 10.26
N LYS A 700 -38.37 0.07 9.85
CA LYS A 700 -37.71 -0.89 10.74
C LYS A 700 -36.22 -0.94 10.40
N SER A 701 -35.36 -1.03 11.41
CA SER A 701 -33.91 -1.16 11.23
C SER A 701 -33.34 -2.11 12.26
N TYR A 702 -32.82 -3.24 11.81
CA TYR A 702 -32.25 -4.28 12.66
C TYR A 702 -30.80 -4.56 12.30
N CYS A 703 -29.95 -4.71 13.32
CA CYS A 703 -28.54 -5.07 13.14
C CYS A 703 -28.11 -6.09 14.19
N GLY A 704 -27.25 -7.04 13.81
CA GLY A 704 -26.69 -8.03 14.73
C GLY A 704 -25.26 -8.39 14.36
N ALA A 705 -24.38 -8.32 15.36
CA ALA A 705 -23.07 -8.96 15.35
C ALA A 705 -23.18 -10.30 16.09
N LEU A 706 -23.08 -11.38 15.34
CA LEU A 706 -23.42 -12.75 15.75
C LEU A 706 -22.29 -13.70 15.37
N PRO A 707 -22.19 -14.91 15.95
CA PRO A 707 -21.42 -15.97 15.31
C PRO A 707 -22.05 -16.32 13.96
N ALA A 708 -21.24 -16.76 13.01
CA ALA A 708 -21.75 -17.36 11.78
C ALA A 708 -22.60 -18.61 12.12
N PRO A 709 -23.56 -19.01 11.27
CA PRO A 709 -24.42 -20.16 11.56
C PRO A 709 -23.66 -21.45 11.88
N GLU A 710 -22.52 -21.69 11.24
CA GLU A 710 -21.66 -22.85 11.54
C GLU A 710 -20.99 -22.77 12.93
N SER A 711 -20.87 -21.57 13.50
CA SER A 711 -20.24 -21.28 14.80
C SER A 711 -21.26 -20.97 15.91
N SER A 712 -22.56 -21.01 15.61
CA SER A 712 -23.64 -20.67 16.55
C SER A 712 -24.18 -21.88 17.33
N ASN A 713 -23.46 -23.00 17.37
CA ASN A 713 -23.92 -24.24 18.02
C ASN A 713 -23.83 -24.18 19.56
N ASN A 714 -24.61 -23.28 20.17
CA ASN A 714 -24.78 -23.16 21.61
C ASN A 714 -26.22 -22.71 21.92
N PRO A 715 -26.69 -22.82 23.18
CA PRO A 715 -28.09 -22.60 23.53
C PRO A 715 -28.60 -21.16 23.29
N LEU A 716 -27.71 -20.19 23.14
CA LEU A 716 -28.05 -18.79 22.87
C LEU A 716 -27.86 -18.39 21.40
N GLY A 717 -27.25 -19.28 20.59
CA GLY A 717 -26.73 -18.92 19.28
C GLY A 717 -25.74 -17.74 19.31
N TYR A 718 -25.10 -17.47 20.46
CA TYR A 718 -24.31 -16.24 20.66
C TYR A 718 -22.92 -16.55 21.19
N LYS A 719 -21.94 -15.75 20.78
CA LYS A 719 -20.57 -15.80 21.31
C LYS A 719 -20.06 -14.39 21.54
N PHE A 720 -19.22 -14.22 22.55
CA PHE A 720 -18.66 -12.95 22.97
C PHE A 720 -17.28 -12.71 22.37
N SER A 721 -17.11 -11.55 21.72
CA SER A 721 -15.81 -10.99 21.28
C SER A 721 -15.36 -9.79 22.13
N TRP A 722 -16.13 -9.46 23.16
CA TRP A 722 -15.86 -8.44 24.18
C TRP A 722 -16.59 -8.84 25.48
N SER A 723 -16.38 -8.10 26.57
CA SER A 723 -16.99 -8.41 27.88
C SER A 723 -18.53 -8.57 27.79
N PRO A 724 -19.11 -9.69 28.28
CA PRO A 724 -20.55 -9.95 28.20
C PRO A 724 -21.43 -8.91 28.90
N ILE A 725 -20.90 -8.19 29.88
CA ILE A 725 -21.68 -7.29 30.75
C ILE A 725 -22.48 -6.25 29.95
N GLY A 726 -21.94 -5.77 28.83
CA GLY A 726 -22.62 -4.83 27.95
C GLY A 726 -23.87 -5.43 27.32
N VAL A 727 -23.81 -6.69 26.89
CA VAL A 727 -24.95 -7.42 26.31
C VAL A 727 -25.98 -7.75 27.39
N LEU A 728 -25.53 -8.23 28.56
CA LEU A 728 -26.42 -8.57 29.68
C LEU A 728 -27.20 -7.34 30.16
N ARG A 729 -26.53 -6.19 30.34
CA ARG A 729 -27.18 -4.92 30.69
C ARG A 729 -28.07 -4.40 29.56
N ALA A 730 -27.62 -4.54 28.31
CA ALA A 730 -28.42 -4.11 27.16
C ALA A 730 -29.77 -4.83 27.10
N SER A 731 -29.87 -6.08 27.56
CA SER A 731 -31.12 -6.84 27.64
C SER A 731 -32.14 -6.26 28.64
N GLN A 732 -31.73 -5.39 29.57
CA GLN A 732 -32.62 -4.74 30.54
C GLN A 732 -32.89 -3.26 30.26
N ASN A 733 -32.15 -2.64 29.34
CA ASN A 733 -32.34 -1.22 29.02
C ASN A 733 -33.78 -0.92 28.59
N PRO A 734 -34.41 0.17 29.07
CA PRO A 734 -35.72 0.60 28.60
C PRO A 734 -35.80 0.69 27.07
N CYS A 735 -36.98 0.45 26.50
CA CYS A 735 -37.22 0.68 25.08
C CYS A 735 -38.49 1.48 24.81
N LEU A 736 -38.45 2.28 23.74
CA LEU A 736 -39.56 3.11 23.26
C LEU A 736 -39.62 3.00 21.75
N PHE A 737 -40.74 2.54 21.19
CA PHE A 737 -40.93 2.37 19.76
C PHE A 737 -42.42 2.51 19.37
N MET A 738 -42.70 2.61 18.08
CA MET A 738 -44.07 2.64 17.55
C MET A 738 -44.32 1.43 16.66
N LYS A 739 -45.47 0.78 16.80
CA LYS A 739 -45.88 -0.38 16.01
C LYS A 739 -47.38 -0.37 15.79
N ASP A 740 -47.82 -0.50 14.55
CA ASP A 740 -49.23 -0.52 14.15
C ASP A 740 -50.05 0.69 14.68
N GLY A 741 -49.40 1.86 14.79
CA GLY A 741 -49.97 3.11 15.30
C GLY A 741 -49.85 3.30 16.81
N GLU A 742 -49.45 2.27 17.55
CA GLU A 742 -49.37 2.30 19.02
C GLU A 742 -47.93 2.55 19.50
N VAL A 743 -47.78 3.43 20.48
CA VAL A 743 -46.48 3.70 21.12
C VAL A 743 -46.28 2.73 22.27
N VAL A 744 -45.24 1.91 22.18
CA VAL A 744 -44.87 0.92 23.19
C VAL A 744 -43.68 1.46 23.98
N ASN A 745 -43.89 1.70 25.27
CA ASN A 745 -42.87 2.16 26.22
C ASN A 745 -42.66 1.11 27.31
N VAL A 746 -41.47 0.49 27.35
CA VAL A 746 -41.13 -0.55 28.32
C VAL A 746 -39.96 -0.07 29.17
N THR A 747 -40.21 0.14 30.46
CA THR A 747 -39.23 0.68 31.42
C THR A 747 -38.90 -0.27 32.57
N ASP A 748 -39.67 -1.35 32.73
CA ASP A 748 -39.61 -2.29 33.86
C ASP A 748 -38.65 -3.47 33.64
N GLY A 749 -37.87 -3.45 32.55
CA GLY A 749 -36.92 -4.51 32.19
C GLY A 749 -37.55 -5.71 31.49
N THR A 750 -38.83 -5.66 31.13
CA THR A 750 -39.53 -6.78 30.45
C THR A 750 -39.43 -6.72 28.93
N LYS A 751 -38.52 -5.92 28.37
CA LYS A 751 -38.46 -5.66 26.91
C LYS A 751 -38.31 -6.91 26.04
N LEU A 752 -37.70 -7.98 26.56
CA LEU A 752 -37.52 -9.28 25.86
C LEU A 752 -38.83 -10.05 25.65
N THR A 753 -39.91 -9.56 26.26
CA THR A 753 -41.28 -10.03 26.08
C THR A 753 -41.89 -9.44 24.79
N PHE A 754 -41.39 -8.29 24.36
CA PHE A 754 -41.89 -7.52 23.24
C PHE A 754 -40.97 -7.72 22.03
N LEU A 755 -41.57 -8.17 20.92
CA LEU A 755 -40.91 -8.67 19.71
C LEU A 755 -40.24 -10.04 19.81
N ASN A 756 -40.97 -11.02 19.31
CA ASN A 756 -40.40 -12.27 18.78
C ASN A 756 -41.10 -12.54 17.44
N GLU A 757 -41.12 -11.52 16.58
CA GLU A 757 -41.59 -11.64 15.20
C GLU A 757 -40.42 -12.21 14.39
N LYS A 758 -40.66 -13.29 13.63
CA LYS A 758 -39.67 -13.74 12.64
C LYS A 758 -39.44 -12.60 11.66
N VAL A 759 -38.18 -12.22 11.49
CA VAL A 759 -37.82 -11.24 10.47
C VAL A 759 -38.03 -11.91 9.12
N ASP A 760 -39.01 -11.43 8.34
CA ASP A 760 -39.25 -11.90 6.99
C ASP A 760 -38.08 -11.42 6.11
N VAL A 761 -37.06 -12.27 6.01
CA VAL A 761 -35.89 -12.04 5.19
C VAL A 761 -35.98 -12.95 3.96
N LYS A 762 -35.54 -12.43 2.81
CA LYS A 762 -35.32 -13.24 1.59
C LYS A 762 -34.47 -14.49 1.86
N PHE A 763 -33.64 -14.46 2.90
CA PHE A 763 -32.74 -15.51 3.35
C PHE A 763 -33.42 -16.49 4.31
N LYS A 764 -34.23 -17.42 3.77
CA LYS A 764 -34.92 -18.49 4.54
C LYS A 764 -34.02 -19.36 5.43
N GLY A 765 -32.69 -19.29 5.27
CA GLY A 765 -31.71 -20.04 6.05
C GLY A 765 -31.40 -19.46 7.44
N PHE A 766 -31.80 -18.22 7.74
CA PHE A 766 -31.57 -17.62 9.06
C PHE A 766 -32.84 -17.66 9.93
N ASN A 767 -32.68 -17.99 11.21
CA ASN A 767 -33.75 -17.97 12.21
C ASN A 767 -33.52 -16.81 13.19
N PHE A 768 -33.79 -15.58 12.75
CA PHE A 768 -33.59 -14.38 13.56
C PHE A 768 -34.81 -14.01 14.40
N GLU A 769 -34.52 -13.45 15.57
CA GLU A 769 -35.43 -12.72 16.44
C GLU A 769 -34.89 -11.30 16.69
N VAL A 770 -35.74 -10.39 17.17
CA VAL A 770 -35.42 -8.97 17.33
C VAL A 770 -35.57 -8.56 18.78
N VAL A 771 -34.51 -8.02 19.36
CA VAL A 771 -34.54 -7.35 20.67
C VAL A 771 -34.67 -5.84 20.47
N PRO A 772 -35.70 -5.16 21.03
CA PRO A 772 -35.86 -3.72 20.87
C PRO A 772 -34.69 -2.91 21.44
N ASN A 773 -34.27 -1.88 20.71
CA ASN A 773 -33.17 -0.99 21.07
C ASN A 773 -33.67 0.35 21.59
N ARG A 774 -33.43 0.64 22.87
CA ARG A 774 -33.55 1.97 23.51
C ARG A 774 -34.74 2.77 22.97
N ASP A 775 -34.56 4.06 22.75
CA ASP A 775 -35.54 4.92 22.11
C ASP A 775 -35.35 4.92 20.59
N SER A 776 -36.35 4.40 19.87
CA SER A 776 -36.44 4.43 18.42
C SER A 776 -37.05 5.74 17.89
N LEU A 777 -37.91 6.41 18.67
CA LEU A 777 -38.65 7.60 18.23
C LEU A 777 -37.74 8.81 18.05
N LYS A 778 -36.65 8.92 18.84
CA LYS A 778 -35.64 9.99 18.65
C LYS A 778 -35.00 10.01 17.25
N TYR A 779 -35.06 8.92 16.49
CA TYR A 779 -34.50 8.87 15.13
C TYR A 779 -35.42 9.53 14.09
N ILE A 780 -36.68 9.81 14.41
CA ILE A 780 -37.59 10.55 13.53
C ILE A 780 -37.01 11.94 13.23
N SER A 781 -36.54 12.67 14.25
CA SER A 781 -35.90 13.97 14.05
C SER A 781 -34.48 13.89 13.49
N LYS A 782 -33.80 12.74 13.65
CA LYS A 782 -32.43 12.53 13.14
C LYS A 782 -32.41 12.29 11.63
N TYR A 783 -33.42 11.60 11.10
CA TYR A 783 -33.53 11.33 9.67
C TYR A 783 -34.49 12.33 9.03
N LYS A 784 -33.93 13.31 8.30
CA LYS A 784 -34.60 14.52 7.79
C LYS A 784 -35.90 14.31 6.98
N TYR A 785 -36.23 13.09 6.58
CA TYR A 785 -37.42 12.76 5.78
C TYR A 785 -38.52 12.01 6.56
N LEU A 786 -38.24 11.61 7.79
CA LEU A 786 -39.23 10.92 8.61
C LEU A 786 -40.13 11.94 9.31
N ASN A 787 -41.42 11.66 9.29
CA ASN A 787 -42.44 12.47 9.96
C ASN A 787 -43.29 11.55 10.84
N GLN A 788 -43.43 11.91 12.11
CA GLN A 788 -44.17 11.12 13.08
C GLN A 788 -45.64 10.92 12.68
N ASN A 789 -46.26 11.91 12.02
CA ASN A 789 -47.66 11.84 11.63
C ASN A 789 -47.92 10.86 10.48
N ASP A 790 -46.87 10.52 9.73
CA ASP A 790 -46.96 9.62 8.57
C ASP A 790 -46.68 8.16 8.96
N LEU A 791 -45.95 7.96 10.05
CA LEU A 791 -45.51 6.66 10.51
C LEU A 791 -46.57 5.98 11.38
N HIS A 792 -46.91 4.74 11.03
CA HIS A 792 -47.58 3.82 11.94
C HIS A 792 -46.59 2.83 12.59
N THR A 793 -45.34 2.74 12.08
CA THR A 793 -44.30 1.86 12.66
C THR A 793 -42.94 2.56 12.62
N MET A 794 -42.26 2.62 13.76
CA MET A 794 -40.90 3.17 13.92
C MET A 794 -40.12 2.30 14.89
N MET A 795 -39.19 1.49 14.37
CA MET A 795 -38.49 0.47 15.18
C MET A 795 -37.02 0.35 14.85
N ARG A 796 -36.17 0.40 15.87
CA ARG A 796 -34.79 -0.09 15.80
C ARG A 796 -34.59 -1.25 16.78
N GLY A 797 -33.82 -2.24 16.38
CA GLY A 797 -33.63 -3.45 17.17
C GLY A 797 -32.32 -4.17 16.88
N THR A 798 -31.97 -5.06 17.79
CA THR A 798 -30.79 -5.91 17.68
C THR A 798 -31.22 -7.31 17.24
N LEU A 799 -30.58 -7.87 16.22
CA LEU A 799 -30.82 -9.25 15.79
C LEU A 799 -30.12 -10.24 16.73
N ARG A 800 -30.83 -11.33 17.04
CA ARG A 800 -30.33 -12.54 17.71
C ARG A 800 -30.85 -13.77 16.98
N PHE A 801 -30.24 -14.94 17.22
CA PHE A 801 -30.83 -16.19 16.76
C PHE A 801 -31.97 -16.62 17.69
N GLY A 802 -32.98 -17.28 17.12
CA GLY A 802 -34.17 -17.71 17.82
C GLY A 802 -33.84 -18.57 19.05
N GLY A 803 -34.50 -18.28 20.17
CA GLY A 803 -34.28 -18.93 21.47
C GLY A 803 -33.59 -18.01 22.47
N PHE A 804 -32.94 -16.94 22.03
CA PHE A 804 -32.21 -16.02 22.91
C PHE A 804 -33.17 -15.26 23.84
N CYS A 805 -34.30 -14.76 23.33
CA CYS A 805 -35.29 -14.02 24.09
C CYS A 805 -35.95 -14.87 25.17
N GLU A 806 -36.29 -16.13 24.88
CA GLU A 806 -36.89 -17.07 25.84
C GLU A 806 -35.96 -17.30 27.03
N VAL A 807 -34.68 -17.58 26.76
CA VAL A 807 -33.67 -17.84 27.80
C VAL A 807 -33.43 -16.58 28.64
N PHE A 808 -33.21 -15.42 27.99
CA PHE A 808 -32.93 -14.17 28.70
C PHE A 808 -34.13 -13.62 29.47
N ARG A 809 -35.36 -13.87 29.00
CA ARG A 809 -36.59 -13.49 29.71
C ARG A 809 -36.66 -14.20 31.05
N LEU A 810 -36.44 -15.52 31.07
CA LEU A 810 -36.48 -16.29 32.32
C LEU A 810 -35.29 -15.95 33.23
N LEU A 811 -34.09 -15.68 32.70
CA LEU A 811 -32.97 -15.15 33.51
C LEU A 811 -33.33 -13.81 34.17
N THR A 812 -34.06 -12.95 33.48
CA THR A 812 -34.52 -11.67 34.02
C THR A 812 -35.53 -11.86 35.14
N LEU A 813 -36.52 -12.74 34.95
CA LEU A 813 -37.53 -13.05 35.96
C LEU A 813 -36.95 -13.70 37.22
N LEU A 814 -35.95 -14.56 37.05
CA LEU A 814 -35.18 -15.18 38.13
C LEU A 814 -34.13 -14.25 38.77
N GLY A 815 -34.06 -12.98 38.33
CA GLY A 815 -33.19 -11.96 38.94
C GLY A 815 -31.72 -12.03 38.56
N TYR A 816 -31.28 -12.96 37.69
CA TYR A 816 -29.87 -13.12 37.30
C TYR A 816 -29.27 -11.90 36.62
N LEU A 817 -30.10 -11.12 35.92
CA LEU A 817 -29.61 -9.98 35.15
C LEU A 817 -29.68 -8.65 35.93
N LYS A 818 -30.27 -8.62 37.13
CA LYS A 818 -30.41 -7.40 37.93
C LYS A 818 -29.14 -7.15 38.74
N GLN A 819 -28.63 -5.91 38.69
CA GLN A 819 -27.39 -5.52 39.39
C GLN A 819 -27.47 -5.75 40.91
N GLU A 820 -28.64 -5.48 41.51
CA GLU A 820 -28.86 -5.56 42.95
C GLU A 820 -29.11 -6.98 43.48
N THR A 821 -29.31 -7.98 42.63
CA THR A 821 -29.55 -9.35 43.09
C THR A 821 -28.28 -9.92 43.72
N PRO A 822 -28.29 -10.25 45.03
CA PRO A 822 -27.12 -10.83 45.68
C PRO A 822 -26.98 -12.32 45.36
N ILE A 823 -25.75 -12.81 45.41
CA ILE A 823 -25.50 -14.26 45.46
C ILE A 823 -26.00 -14.77 46.83
N PRO A 824 -26.87 -15.80 46.89
CA PRO A 824 -27.33 -16.36 48.16
C PRO A 824 -26.15 -16.81 49.04
N ALA A 825 -26.16 -16.42 50.32
CA ALA A 825 -25.02 -16.58 51.23
C ALA A 825 -24.53 -18.03 51.34
N ASN A 826 -25.46 -18.99 51.38
CA ASN A 826 -25.16 -20.41 51.55
C ASN A 826 -25.04 -21.19 50.23
N ALA A 827 -25.14 -20.53 49.07
CA ALA A 827 -25.02 -21.20 47.78
C ALA A 827 -23.55 -21.44 47.41
N ASN A 828 -23.25 -22.70 47.11
CA ASN A 828 -21.94 -23.22 46.71
C ASN A 828 -21.92 -23.70 45.25
N SER A 829 -23.07 -23.82 44.58
CA SER A 829 -23.19 -24.21 43.17
C SER A 829 -24.22 -23.36 42.43
N PHE A 830 -24.16 -23.32 41.10
CA PHE A 830 -25.18 -22.62 40.29
C PHE A 830 -26.57 -23.24 40.46
N PHE A 831 -26.66 -24.57 40.66
CA PHE A 831 -27.91 -25.26 40.96
C PHE A 831 -28.58 -24.75 42.24
N GLU A 832 -27.81 -24.52 43.31
CA GLU A 832 -28.34 -23.98 44.57
C GLU A 832 -28.82 -22.53 44.42
N ILE A 833 -28.09 -21.72 43.64
CA ILE A 833 -28.54 -20.36 43.29
C ILE A 833 -29.88 -20.44 42.54
N PHE A 834 -29.98 -21.29 41.53
CA PHE A 834 -31.17 -21.45 40.72
C PHE A 834 -32.39 -21.87 41.56
N CYS A 835 -32.24 -22.89 42.42
CA CYS A 835 -33.28 -23.32 43.35
C CYS A 835 -33.70 -22.19 44.31
N SER A 836 -32.74 -21.42 44.82
CA SER A 836 -33.02 -20.27 45.69
C SER A 836 -33.81 -19.18 44.96
N GLN A 837 -33.46 -18.86 43.71
CA GLN A 837 -34.18 -17.84 42.93
C GLN A 837 -35.58 -18.30 42.50
N LEU A 838 -35.76 -19.61 42.29
CA LEU A 838 -37.07 -20.21 42.00
C LEU A 838 -37.91 -20.48 43.27
N ASN A 839 -37.34 -20.24 44.47
CA ASN A 839 -37.97 -20.51 45.76
C ASN A 839 -38.37 -21.98 45.97
N VAL A 840 -37.47 -22.91 45.63
CA VAL A 840 -37.65 -24.36 45.82
C VAL A 840 -36.47 -24.98 46.57
N PRO A 841 -36.68 -26.06 47.36
CA PRO A 841 -35.57 -26.79 48.00
C PRO A 841 -34.61 -27.39 46.97
N SER A 842 -33.30 -27.37 47.25
CA SER A 842 -32.29 -28.02 46.39
C SER A 842 -32.40 -29.56 46.32
N SER A 843 -33.21 -30.17 47.18
CA SER A 843 -33.58 -31.59 47.12
C SER A 843 -34.71 -31.91 46.13
N SER A 844 -35.31 -30.89 45.48
CA SER A 844 -36.44 -31.06 44.57
C SER A 844 -36.05 -31.83 43.32
N SER A 845 -36.96 -32.66 42.80
CA SER A 845 -36.74 -33.35 41.53
C SER A 845 -36.82 -32.38 40.34
N MET A 846 -36.13 -32.69 39.25
CA MET A 846 -36.16 -31.87 38.02
C MET A 846 -37.58 -31.68 37.47
N LYS A 847 -38.46 -32.67 37.64
CA LYS A 847 -39.88 -32.56 37.24
C LYS A 847 -40.60 -31.49 38.06
N SER A 848 -40.41 -31.48 39.37
CA SER A 848 -41.01 -30.46 40.26
C SER A 848 -40.46 -29.07 39.99
N ILE A 849 -39.17 -28.96 39.71
CA ILE A 849 -38.51 -27.72 39.30
C ILE A 849 -39.13 -27.18 38.00
N ALA A 850 -39.28 -28.03 36.98
CA ALA A 850 -39.88 -27.64 35.70
C ALA A 850 -41.31 -27.12 35.88
N THR A 851 -42.16 -27.84 36.62
CA THR A 851 -43.54 -27.40 36.92
C THR A 851 -43.58 -26.07 37.69
N THR A 852 -42.65 -25.85 38.62
CA THR A 852 -42.60 -24.61 39.39
C THR A 852 -42.15 -23.43 38.53
N LEU A 853 -41.15 -23.65 37.67
CA LEU A 853 -40.67 -22.65 36.71
C LEU A 853 -41.77 -22.23 35.74
N GLU A 854 -42.51 -23.21 35.18
CA GLU A 854 -43.64 -22.97 34.30
C GLU A 854 -44.75 -22.17 35.01
N LYS A 855 -45.10 -22.55 36.25
CA LYS A 855 -46.11 -21.84 37.04
C LYS A 855 -45.69 -20.39 37.30
N MET A 856 -44.47 -20.17 37.78
CA MET A 856 -43.93 -18.83 38.02
C MET A 856 -43.92 -17.99 36.75
N TYR A 857 -43.53 -18.59 35.61
CA TYR A 857 -43.53 -17.90 34.33
C TYR A 857 -44.94 -17.50 33.90
N ASN A 858 -45.92 -18.40 34.02
CA ASN A 858 -47.32 -18.13 33.72
C ASN A 858 -47.89 -16.98 34.57
N GLU A 859 -47.64 -16.99 35.88
CA GLU A 859 -48.08 -15.93 36.80
C GLU A 859 -47.44 -14.59 36.47
N LYS A 860 -46.14 -14.59 36.12
CA LYS A 860 -45.43 -13.37 35.72
C LYS A 860 -45.92 -12.81 34.39
N ILE A 861 -46.35 -13.65 33.45
CA ILE A 861 -47.02 -13.20 32.22
C ILE A 861 -48.34 -12.49 32.56
N ASP A 862 -49.14 -13.03 33.49
CA ASP A 862 -50.39 -12.37 33.90
C ASP A 862 -50.13 -11.01 34.56
N GLU A 863 -49.10 -10.92 35.40
CA GLU A 863 -48.69 -9.68 36.05
C GLU A 863 -48.22 -8.62 35.03
N MET A 864 -47.34 -9.01 34.09
CA MET A 864 -46.82 -8.10 33.05
C MET A 864 -47.92 -7.51 32.17
N PHE A 865 -48.99 -8.27 31.95
CA PHE A 865 -50.08 -7.90 31.06
C PHE A 865 -51.38 -7.66 31.84
N SER A 866 -51.32 -7.27 33.11
CA SER A 866 -52.54 -7.03 33.91
C SER A 866 -53.34 -5.80 33.43
N ASN A 867 -52.67 -4.86 32.77
CA ASN A 867 -53.23 -3.58 32.33
C ASN A 867 -53.18 -3.42 30.79
N ILE A 868 -53.54 -4.45 30.02
CA ILE A 868 -53.46 -4.37 28.55
C ILE A 868 -54.46 -3.35 28.01
N THR A 869 -53.97 -2.31 27.32
CA THR A 869 -54.81 -1.29 26.70
C THR A 869 -54.84 -1.38 25.17
N ASP A 870 -53.81 -1.91 24.53
CA ASP A 870 -53.66 -1.90 23.07
C ASP A 870 -53.65 -3.30 22.42
N LYS A 871 -54.02 -3.35 21.13
CA LYS A 871 -54.14 -4.61 20.36
C LYS A 871 -52.82 -5.35 20.18
N TYR A 872 -51.70 -4.64 20.16
CA TYR A 872 -50.38 -5.24 19.95
C TYR A 872 -49.96 -6.04 21.19
N GLN A 873 -50.09 -5.47 22.38
CA GLN A 873 -49.84 -6.16 23.64
C GLN A 873 -50.75 -7.38 23.84
N GLN A 874 -52.03 -7.29 23.44
CA GLN A 874 -52.96 -8.44 23.50
C GLN A 874 -52.48 -9.63 22.67
N ARG A 875 -51.89 -9.39 21.49
CA ARG A 875 -51.34 -10.46 20.63
C ARG A 875 -50.13 -11.12 21.30
N ILE A 876 -49.25 -10.33 21.92
CA ILE A 876 -48.08 -10.83 22.64
C ILE A 876 -48.50 -11.70 23.82
N TYR A 877 -49.43 -11.20 24.65
CA TYR A 877 -49.95 -11.94 25.80
C TYR A 877 -50.50 -13.33 25.40
N LYS A 878 -51.37 -13.38 24.38
CA LYS A 878 -51.94 -14.64 23.87
C LYS A 878 -50.85 -15.63 23.43
N ARG A 879 -49.84 -15.15 22.70
CA ARG A 879 -48.73 -15.99 22.23
C ARG A 879 -47.90 -16.55 23.39
N LEU A 880 -47.53 -15.70 24.36
CA LEU A 880 -46.71 -16.13 25.49
C LEU A 880 -47.46 -17.13 26.37
N LYS A 881 -48.75 -16.91 26.60
CA LYS A 881 -49.59 -17.88 27.31
C LYS A 881 -49.67 -19.23 26.58
N ALA A 882 -49.85 -19.22 25.26
CA ALA A 882 -49.90 -20.45 24.48
C ALA A 882 -48.58 -21.25 24.51
N ASN A 883 -47.44 -20.56 24.68
CA ASN A 883 -46.11 -21.17 24.64
C ASN A 883 -45.44 -21.28 26.03
N ALA A 884 -46.14 -21.00 27.13
CA ALA A 884 -45.53 -20.87 28.45
C ALA A 884 -44.77 -22.13 28.89
N GLU A 885 -45.38 -23.31 28.69
CA GLU A 885 -44.76 -24.61 28.98
C GLU A 885 -43.53 -24.86 28.09
N SER A 886 -43.63 -24.62 26.78
CA SER A 886 -42.52 -24.85 25.85
C SER A 886 -41.34 -23.91 26.11
N ASP A 887 -41.61 -22.64 26.41
CA ASP A 887 -40.59 -21.62 26.73
C ASP A 887 -39.85 -22.01 28.02
N ALA A 888 -40.58 -22.39 29.08
CA ALA A 888 -39.99 -22.79 30.36
C ALA A 888 -39.12 -24.04 30.21
N ASN A 889 -39.59 -25.05 29.48
CA ASN A 889 -38.83 -26.27 29.19
C ASN A 889 -37.58 -26.00 28.34
N TYR A 890 -37.70 -25.14 27.33
CA TYR A 890 -36.56 -24.72 26.50
C TYR A 890 -35.51 -23.98 27.34
N ALA A 891 -35.92 -22.99 28.13
CA ALA A 891 -35.02 -22.24 28.99
C ALA A 891 -34.32 -23.14 30.02
N LEU A 892 -35.04 -24.07 30.66
CA LEU A 892 -34.45 -25.00 31.62
C LEU A 892 -33.39 -25.90 30.97
N LYS A 893 -33.66 -26.40 29.75
CA LYS A 893 -32.67 -27.16 28.97
C LYS A 893 -31.45 -26.29 28.64
N SER A 894 -31.65 -25.05 28.22
CA SER A 894 -30.58 -24.11 27.93
C SER A 894 -29.75 -23.76 29.16
N PHE A 895 -30.38 -23.54 30.32
CA PHE A 895 -29.68 -23.33 31.59
C PHE A 895 -28.79 -24.49 31.96
N ASN A 896 -29.26 -25.73 31.74
CA ASN A 896 -28.44 -26.91 31.95
C ASN A 896 -27.21 -26.93 31.03
N GLN A 897 -27.42 -26.68 29.73
CA GLN A 897 -26.34 -26.67 28.73
C GLN A 897 -25.34 -25.53 28.95
N LEU A 898 -25.78 -24.39 29.49
CA LEU A 898 -24.93 -23.28 29.89
C LEU A 898 -24.25 -23.51 31.25
N GLY A 899 -24.48 -24.65 31.94
CA GLY A 899 -23.90 -24.94 33.25
C GLY A 899 -24.54 -24.18 34.43
N LEU A 900 -25.65 -23.47 34.20
CA LEU A 900 -26.37 -22.71 35.24
C LEU A 900 -27.20 -23.61 36.18
N LEU A 901 -27.28 -24.91 35.88
CA LEU A 901 -27.84 -25.94 36.76
C LEU A 901 -26.75 -26.90 37.29
N SER A 902 -25.47 -26.54 37.13
CA SER A 902 -24.36 -27.37 37.60
C SER A 902 -24.33 -27.44 39.13
N LYS A 903 -24.04 -28.64 39.64
CA LYS A 903 -23.79 -28.90 41.06
C LYS A 903 -22.31 -28.75 41.44
N GLU A 904 -21.45 -28.46 40.47
CA GLU A 904 -20.05 -28.17 40.71
C GLU A 904 -19.87 -26.89 41.53
N PRO A 905 -18.75 -26.75 42.27
CA PRO A 905 -18.44 -25.54 43.01
C PRO A 905 -18.48 -24.29 42.13
N LEU A 906 -19.02 -23.19 42.66
CA LEU A 906 -19.02 -21.90 41.98
C LEU A 906 -17.59 -21.44 41.66
N PRO A 907 -17.40 -20.71 40.54
CA PRO A 907 -16.18 -19.95 40.34
C PRO A 907 -16.01 -18.88 41.44
N GLU A 908 -14.84 -18.25 41.51
CA GLU A 908 -14.56 -17.21 42.49
C GLU A 908 -15.66 -16.13 42.50
N LYS A 909 -16.25 -15.89 43.67
CA LYS A 909 -17.35 -14.93 43.82
C LYS A 909 -16.82 -13.50 43.59
N PRO A 910 -17.52 -12.66 42.81
CA PRO A 910 -17.12 -11.26 42.62
C PRO A 910 -17.16 -10.51 43.94
N LYS A 911 -16.23 -9.56 44.13
CA LYS A 911 -16.15 -8.72 45.35
C LYS A 911 -17.42 -7.93 45.63
N SER A 912 -18.19 -7.60 44.59
CA SER A 912 -19.48 -6.91 44.69
C SER A 912 -20.59 -7.77 45.31
N GLY A 913 -20.44 -9.10 45.32
CA GLY A 913 -21.50 -10.05 45.67
C GLY A 913 -22.64 -10.13 44.65
N SER A 914 -22.51 -9.47 43.49
CA SER A 914 -23.57 -9.38 42.48
C SER A 914 -23.69 -10.68 41.67
N LEU A 915 -24.92 -11.21 41.57
CA LEU A 915 -25.21 -12.37 40.74
C LEU A 915 -24.97 -12.09 39.25
N LEU A 916 -25.21 -10.86 38.80
CA LEU A 916 -24.97 -10.43 37.42
C LEU A 916 -23.48 -10.54 37.04
N GLU A 917 -22.58 -10.15 37.94
CA GLU A 917 -21.13 -10.25 37.70
C GLU A 917 -20.66 -11.70 37.69
N LEU A 918 -21.24 -12.54 38.57
CA LEU A 918 -20.94 -13.97 38.60
C LEU A 918 -21.36 -14.68 37.31
N ILE A 919 -22.58 -14.46 36.83
CA ILE A 919 -23.04 -15.04 35.55
C ILE A 919 -22.29 -14.44 34.36
N CYS A 920 -21.90 -13.16 34.40
CA CYS A 920 -21.09 -12.53 33.36
C CYS A 920 -19.76 -13.25 33.17
N ALA A 921 -19.00 -13.46 34.27
CA ALA A 921 -17.72 -14.16 34.22
C ALA A 921 -17.87 -15.61 33.73
N HIS A 922 -18.95 -16.28 34.14
CA HIS A 922 -19.24 -17.65 33.68
C HIS A 922 -19.53 -17.71 32.17
N LEU A 923 -20.44 -16.86 31.68
CA LEU A 923 -20.79 -16.83 30.25
C LEU A 923 -19.63 -16.36 29.36
N GLU A 924 -18.76 -15.48 29.86
CA GLU A 924 -17.54 -15.06 29.14
C GLU A 924 -16.65 -16.27 28.83
N ARG A 925 -16.50 -17.18 29.81
CA ARG A 925 -15.70 -18.39 29.65
C ARG A 925 -16.36 -19.40 28.71
N GLU A 926 -17.66 -19.67 28.91
CA GLU A 926 -18.37 -20.72 28.16
C GLU A 926 -18.67 -20.33 26.71
N LEU A 927 -18.79 -19.03 26.41
CA LEU A 927 -19.26 -18.53 25.11
C LEU A 927 -18.27 -17.58 24.43
N ALA A 928 -16.97 -17.68 24.72
CA ALA A 928 -15.95 -16.93 24.01
C ALA A 928 -15.86 -17.34 22.52
N LEU A 929 -15.60 -16.38 21.63
CA LEU A 929 -15.18 -16.68 20.26
C LEU A 929 -13.76 -17.28 20.26
N THR A 930 -13.59 -18.41 19.59
CA THR A 930 -12.31 -19.09 19.41
C THR A 930 -11.69 -18.75 18.04
N ALA A 931 -10.41 -19.06 17.84
CA ALA A 931 -9.73 -18.83 16.56
C ALA A 931 -10.30 -19.65 15.38
N GLN A 932 -11.13 -20.67 15.64
CA GLN A 932 -11.79 -21.47 14.60
C GLN A 932 -13.18 -20.93 14.24
N ASP A 933 -13.74 -20.06 15.07
CA ASP A 933 -15.06 -19.50 14.86
C ASP A 933 -15.04 -18.39 13.80
N LYS A 934 -16.15 -18.26 13.08
CA LYS A 934 -16.42 -17.08 12.26
C LYS A 934 -17.54 -16.26 12.90
N ASP A 935 -17.49 -14.95 12.72
CA ASP A 935 -18.60 -14.06 13.03
C ASP A 935 -19.35 -13.61 11.76
N LEU A 936 -20.50 -13.02 11.97
CA LEU A 936 -21.45 -12.54 10.99
C LEU A 936 -21.98 -11.19 11.47
N ASN A 937 -21.90 -10.19 10.61
CA ASN A 937 -22.68 -8.97 10.75
C ASN A 937 -23.82 -8.99 9.76
N PHE A 938 -25.04 -8.94 10.28
CA PHE A 938 -26.26 -8.87 9.50
C PHE A 938 -27.01 -7.60 9.85
N MET A 939 -27.40 -6.83 8.84
CA MET A 939 -28.17 -5.62 8.98
C MET A 939 -29.27 -5.60 7.94
N ILE A 940 -30.47 -5.18 8.34
CA ILE A 940 -31.60 -5.02 7.45
C ILE A 940 -32.41 -3.78 7.84
N HIS A 941 -32.74 -2.98 6.84
CA HIS A 941 -33.71 -1.90 6.94
C HIS A 941 -34.92 -2.24 6.09
N GLU A 942 -36.12 -1.98 6.58
CA GLU A 942 -37.37 -2.12 5.86
C GLU A 942 -38.12 -0.79 5.89
N PHE A 943 -38.54 -0.33 4.72
CA PHE A 943 -39.37 0.85 4.52
C PHE A 943 -40.65 0.42 3.83
N ILE A 944 -41.80 0.89 4.32
CA ILE A 944 -43.03 0.92 3.54
C ILE A 944 -43.26 2.36 3.12
N VAL A 945 -43.24 2.60 1.81
CA VAL A 945 -43.33 3.93 1.21
C VAL A 945 -44.59 4.02 0.37
N LYS A 946 -45.38 5.07 0.57
CA LYS A 946 -46.55 5.41 -0.25
C LYS A 946 -46.21 6.54 -1.20
N TYR A 947 -46.57 6.39 -2.47
CA TYR A 947 -46.42 7.44 -3.49
C TYR A 947 -47.80 7.94 -3.88
N ASP A 948 -48.21 9.09 -3.34
CA ASP A 948 -49.56 9.61 -3.51
C ASP A 948 -49.93 9.91 -4.97
N LYS A 949 -48.94 10.28 -5.81
CA LYS A 949 -49.16 10.56 -7.24
C LYS A 949 -49.46 9.31 -8.07
N GLU A 950 -48.87 8.18 -7.70
CA GLU A 950 -48.99 6.91 -8.43
C GLU A 950 -50.02 5.97 -7.81
N ASN A 951 -50.59 6.37 -6.67
CA ASN A 951 -51.41 5.53 -5.79
C ASN A 951 -50.79 4.15 -5.56
N SER A 952 -49.47 4.11 -5.37
CA SER A 952 -48.69 2.88 -5.20
C SER A 952 -48.07 2.82 -3.82
N ARG A 953 -47.90 1.60 -3.30
CA ARG A 953 -47.15 1.32 -2.08
C ARG A 953 -46.03 0.34 -2.39
N GLU A 954 -44.85 0.64 -1.88
CA GLU A 954 -43.65 -0.19 -2.06
C GLU A 954 -43.09 -0.60 -0.70
N ARG A 955 -42.72 -1.88 -0.58
CA ARG A 955 -41.82 -2.38 0.46
C ARG A 955 -40.41 -2.35 -0.08
N ILE A 956 -39.52 -1.65 0.61
CA ILE A 956 -38.12 -1.53 0.23
C ILE A 956 -37.29 -2.10 1.36
N THR A 957 -36.43 -3.07 1.05
CA THR A 957 -35.51 -3.65 2.03
C THR A 957 -34.07 -3.43 1.61
N SER A 958 -33.24 -2.91 2.52
CA SER A 958 -31.80 -2.71 2.34
C SER A 958 -31.04 -3.63 3.30
N THR A 959 -30.24 -4.55 2.77
CA THR A 959 -29.57 -5.59 3.54
C THR A 959 -28.05 -5.52 3.40
N VAL A 960 -27.33 -5.67 4.52
CA VAL A 960 -25.87 -5.86 4.55
C VAL A 960 -25.57 -7.16 5.29
N CYS A 961 -24.84 -8.07 4.65
CA CYS A 961 -24.46 -9.36 5.21
C CYS A 961 -22.96 -9.58 5.01
N VAL A 962 -22.20 -9.64 6.10
CA VAL A 962 -20.73 -9.75 6.07
C VAL A 962 -20.30 -10.88 6.99
N PHE A 963 -19.57 -11.85 6.44
CA PHE A 963 -18.94 -12.92 7.21
C PHE A 963 -17.48 -12.57 7.52
N GLY A 964 -17.03 -12.97 8.70
CA GLY A 964 -15.62 -12.99 9.05
C GLY A 964 -14.87 -14.08 8.28
N ASP A 965 -13.57 -13.89 8.13
CA ASP A 965 -12.65 -14.88 7.57
C ASP A 965 -11.64 -15.34 8.62
N LYS A 966 -10.66 -16.15 8.21
CA LYS A 966 -9.64 -16.69 9.13
C LYS A 966 -8.70 -15.63 9.72
N THR A 967 -8.68 -14.43 9.15
CA THR A 967 -7.72 -13.37 9.47
C THR A 967 -8.37 -12.15 10.09
N THR A 968 -9.64 -11.88 9.77
CA THR A 968 -10.38 -10.71 10.23
C THR A 968 -11.84 -11.06 10.51
N THR A 969 -12.36 -10.53 11.61
CA THR A 969 -13.79 -10.67 11.96
C THR A 969 -14.63 -9.73 11.10
N ALA A 970 -15.87 -10.10 10.80
CA ALA A 970 -16.85 -9.22 10.16
C ALA A 970 -16.95 -7.89 10.91
N THR A 971 -16.94 -7.94 12.25
CA THR A 971 -17.01 -6.74 13.11
C THR A 971 -15.80 -5.85 12.96
N SER A 972 -14.58 -6.41 12.91
CA SER A 972 -13.39 -5.61 12.67
C SER A 972 -13.45 -4.88 11.33
N ARG A 973 -13.95 -5.54 10.29
CA ARG A 973 -14.07 -4.98 8.94
C ARG A 973 -15.16 -3.92 8.85
N THR A 974 -16.37 -4.21 9.31
CA THR A 974 -17.51 -3.28 9.20
C THR A 974 -17.43 -2.09 10.16
N VAL A 975 -16.54 -2.12 11.16
CA VAL A 975 -16.23 -0.95 12.00
C VAL A 975 -14.97 -0.23 11.51
N GLY A 976 -13.90 -0.97 11.20
CA GLY A 976 -12.61 -0.39 10.82
C GLY A 976 -12.61 0.24 9.43
N LEU A 977 -13.21 -0.41 8.42
CA LEU A 977 -13.18 0.11 7.05
C LEU A 977 -13.92 1.45 6.89
N PRO A 978 -15.13 1.67 7.45
CA PRO A 978 -15.77 2.99 7.36
C PRO A 978 -14.91 4.11 7.96
N VAL A 979 -14.24 3.85 9.10
CA VAL A 979 -13.29 4.78 9.73
C VAL A 979 -12.11 5.07 8.81
N ALA A 980 -11.50 4.04 8.24
CA ALA A 980 -10.32 4.18 7.39
C ALA A 980 -10.63 4.91 6.08
N ILE A 981 -11.75 4.56 5.43
CA ILE A 981 -12.27 5.22 4.23
C ILE A 981 -12.50 6.71 4.53
N THR A 982 -13.15 7.01 5.66
CA THR A 982 -13.41 8.39 6.07
C THR A 982 -12.11 9.16 6.32
N ALA A 983 -11.08 8.53 6.91
CA ALA A 983 -9.77 9.16 7.07
C ALA A 983 -9.11 9.49 5.72
N VAL A 984 -9.21 8.60 4.73
CA VAL A 984 -8.72 8.87 3.37
C VAL A 984 -9.54 9.96 2.68
N MET A 985 -10.86 10.00 2.86
CA MET A 985 -11.71 11.07 2.34
C MET A 985 -11.34 12.42 2.96
N VAL A 986 -11.17 12.49 4.29
CA VAL A 986 -10.68 13.71 4.96
C VAL A 986 -9.30 14.11 4.44
N ALA A 987 -8.40 13.16 4.18
CA ALA A 987 -7.08 13.46 3.61
C ALA A 987 -7.15 14.07 2.19
N LYS A 988 -8.09 13.61 1.36
CA LYS A 988 -8.27 14.03 -0.04
C LYS A 988 -9.06 15.34 -0.19
N GLU A 989 -10.16 15.45 0.54
CA GLU A 989 -11.27 16.36 0.22
C GLU A 989 -11.87 17.02 1.48
N ALA A 990 -11.08 17.22 2.54
CA ALA A 990 -11.52 17.91 3.76
C ALA A 990 -12.22 19.25 3.48
N ALA A 991 -11.76 20.03 2.49
CA ALA A 991 -12.37 21.31 2.14
C ALA A 991 -13.82 21.15 1.64
N ASP A 992 -14.05 20.16 0.76
CA ASP A 992 -15.38 19.89 0.20
C ASP A 992 -16.32 19.30 1.24
N LEU A 993 -15.82 18.39 2.10
CA LEU A 993 -16.56 17.87 3.25
C LEU A 993 -16.93 18.96 4.25
N THR A 994 -15.99 19.86 4.56
CA THR A 994 -16.23 21.00 5.47
C THR A 994 -17.30 21.93 4.90
N LYS A 995 -17.23 22.22 3.60
CA LYS A 995 -18.23 23.04 2.91
C LYS A 995 -19.60 22.35 2.87
N SER A 996 -19.66 21.05 2.61
CA SER A 996 -20.92 20.31 2.47
C SER A 996 -21.72 20.20 3.77
N VAL A 997 -21.07 20.38 4.93
CA VAL A 997 -21.71 20.46 6.25
C VAL A 997 -21.83 21.89 6.80
N GLY A 998 -21.53 22.92 5.99
CA GLY A 998 -21.71 24.32 6.38
C GLY A 998 -20.62 24.87 7.30
N GLY A 999 -19.37 24.41 7.16
CA GLY A 999 -18.20 24.96 7.87
C GLY A 999 -17.48 23.99 8.81
N GLY A 1000 -17.81 22.71 8.81
CA GLY A 1000 -17.26 21.73 9.75
C GLY A 1000 -18.11 21.58 11.01
N GLY A 1001 -17.49 21.13 12.11
CA GLY A 1001 -18.17 20.88 13.39
C GLY A 1001 -18.13 19.42 13.81
N VAL A 1002 -18.92 19.11 14.83
CA VAL A 1002 -19.21 17.74 15.30
C VAL A 1002 -20.35 17.20 14.47
N ILE A 1003 -20.08 16.16 13.70
CA ILE A 1003 -20.99 15.65 12.66
C ILE A 1003 -21.06 14.13 12.69
N GLY A 1004 -22.13 13.59 12.12
CA GLY A 1004 -22.31 12.16 11.91
C GLY A 1004 -22.47 11.83 10.42
N PRO A 1005 -22.60 10.53 10.08
CA PRO A 1005 -22.83 10.09 8.71
C PRO A 1005 -24.17 10.55 8.12
N THR A 1006 -25.07 11.17 8.90
CA THR A 1006 -26.34 11.72 8.38
C THR A 1006 -26.22 13.16 7.88
N SER A 1007 -25.09 13.83 8.14
CA SER A 1007 -24.94 15.27 7.90
C SER A 1007 -24.81 15.66 6.43
N THR A 1008 -24.29 14.79 5.56
CA THR A 1008 -24.08 15.11 4.14
C THR A 1008 -23.96 13.86 3.25
N SER A 1009 -24.59 13.88 2.07
CA SER A 1009 -24.54 12.78 1.09
C SER A 1009 -23.14 12.50 0.56
N LEU A 1010 -22.30 13.53 0.49
CA LEU A 1010 -20.90 13.36 0.10
C LEU A 1010 -20.18 12.34 0.99
N LEU A 1011 -20.50 12.32 2.29
CA LEU A 1011 -19.91 11.41 3.25
C LEU A 1011 -20.51 10.01 3.13
N TYR A 1012 -21.83 9.84 3.31
CA TYR A 1012 -22.42 8.49 3.33
C TYR A 1012 -22.37 7.77 1.98
N GLU A 1013 -22.63 8.46 0.87
CA GLU A 1013 -22.52 7.83 -0.45
C GLU A 1013 -21.06 7.53 -0.82
N GLY A 1014 -20.13 8.39 -0.41
CA GLY A 1014 -18.70 8.19 -0.61
C GLY A 1014 -18.19 6.96 0.14
N VAL A 1015 -18.55 6.84 1.43
CA VAL A 1015 -18.15 5.71 2.26
C VAL A 1015 -18.79 4.41 1.79
N LEU A 1016 -20.09 4.38 1.52
CA LEU A 1016 -20.78 3.17 1.03
C LEU A 1016 -20.19 2.66 -0.29
N ARG A 1017 -19.89 3.56 -1.24
CA ARG A 1017 -19.26 3.18 -2.53
C ARG A 1017 -17.90 2.53 -2.33
N LYS A 1018 -17.09 3.07 -1.42
CA LYS A 1018 -15.77 2.48 -1.09
C LYS A 1018 -15.88 1.19 -0.30
N LEU A 1019 -16.91 1.02 0.53
CA LEU A 1019 -17.19 -0.26 1.20
C LEU A 1019 -17.57 -1.35 0.18
N GLU A 1020 -18.33 -1.02 -0.86
CA GLU A 1020 -18.65 -1.96 -1.95
C GLU A 1020 -17.39 -2.44 -2.68
N GLU A 1021 -16.42 -1.55 -2.93
CA GLU A 1021 -15.10 -1.91 -3.50
C GLU A 1021 -14.32 -2.88 -2.59
N GLN A 1022 -14.55 -2.82 -1.27
CA GLN A 1022 -13.96 -3.72 -0.26
C GLN A 1022 -14.81 -4.98 0.00
N GLY A 1023 -15.83 -5.22 -0.82
CA GLY A 1023 -16.70 -6.40 -0.75
C GLY A 1023 -17.81 -6.34 0.30
N ILE A 1024 -18.06 -5.18 0.92
CA ILE A 1024 -19.21 -4.95 1.82
C ILE A 1024 -20.32 -4.28 1.01
N LYS A 1025 -21.28 -5.07 0.55
CA LYS A 1025 -22.35 -4.60 -0.34
C LYS A 1025 -23.65 -4.35 0.41
N VAL A 1026 -24.37 -3.34 -0.06
CA VAL A 1026 -25.76 -3.07 0.32
C VAL A 1026 -26.68 -3.63 -0.76
N GLU A 1027 -27.48 -4.62 -0.43
CA GLU A 1027 -28.46 -5.22 -1.34
C GLU A 1027 -29.84 -4.62 -1.09
N GLU A 1028 -30.38 -3.91 -2.08
CA GLU A 1028 -31.73 -3.34 -2.02
C GLU A 1028 -32.71 -4.15 -2.87
N THR A 1029 -33.90 -4.41 -2.33
CA THR A 1029 -35.03 -4.98 -3.08
C THR A 1029 -36.28 -4.14 -2.89
N VAL A 1030 -37.08 -4.04 -3.95
CA VAL A 1030 -38.32 -3.27 -4.00
C VAL A 1030 -39.45 -4.21 -4.41
N GLU A 1031 -40.51 -4.27 -3.60
CA GLU A 1031 -41.71 -5.07 -3.83
C GLU A 1031 -42.92 -4.15 -3.82
N LYS A 1032 -43.79 -4.25 -4.83
CA LYS A 1032 -45.08 -3.54 -4.81
C LYS A 1032 -46.02 -4.24 -3.83
N ILE A 1033 -46.69 -3.46 -2.99
CA ILE A 1033 -47.72 -3.94 -2.07
C ILE A 1033 -49.06 -3.72 -2.76
N GLU A 1034 -49.71 -4.80 -3.20
CA GLU A 1034 -51.10 -4.77 -3.65
C GLU A 1034 -52.02 -4.57 -2.43
N GLU A 1035 -53.08 -3.76 -2.58
CA GLU A 1035 -54.00 -3.37 -1.50
C GLU A 1035 -54.76 -4.54 -0.87
#